data_AF-A0A480U1H2-F1
#
_entry.id   AF-A0A480U1H2-F1
#
_cell.length_a   1.000
_cell.length_b   1.000
_cell.length_c   1.000
_cell.angle_alpha   90.00
_cell.angle_beta   90.00
_cell.angle_gamma   90.00
#
_symmetry.space_group_name_H-M   'P 1'
#
loop_
_entity.id
_entity.type
_entity.pdbx_description
1 polymer ?
#
loop_
_entity_poly.entity_id
_entity_poly.type
_entity_poly.pdbx_seq_one_letter_code
_entity_poly.pdbx_strand_id
1 'polypeptide(L)'
;LVQTIPDAGLGKASGGNRTVHAEARRVSRRPIAGARPAPTPPPRGAYKLSAAPWAPAALRLPDHLLSTAFRATPTAGSGTSARTQPASSRPHSSASADQGSRLSREVDRCEAVRVLEPARALEGPKMGWCTIRPQQLLLLVVLVLQPWNSCLGADSEKPSIIPTDKLLVITVATKESDGFHRFMQSAKYFNYTVKVLGQGEEWRGGDGINTIGGGQKVRLMKEVMENYANQEDLIILFTECFDVIFAGGPEEVLKKFQKSNHKVVFSADGILWPDKRLADKYPIVHIGKRYLNSGGFIGYAPYINRIVQQWNLQDNDDDQLFYTKIYIDPLKREALNITLDHKCKIFQTLNGAVDEVVLKFENGKARAKNVFYETLPVAINGNGPTKILLNYFGNYVPNAWTQDNGCTLCDVDTIDLSAVDVHPNVTIGVFIEQPTPFLPRFLDTLLTLDYPKEALKLFIHNKEVYHEKNIKVFFDKAKHEITTIKIVGPEENLSQAEARNMGMDFCRQDENCNYYFSVDADVVLTNPRTLKILIEQNRKIIAPLVTRHGKLWSNFWGALSPDGYYARSEDYVDIVQGNRVGIWNVPYMANVYLIKGKTLRSEMNERNYFVRDKLDPDMALCRNAREMGVFMYVSNRHEFGRLLSTANYNISHYHNDLWQIFENPVDWKEKYINRDYSKIFTENIVEQVCFNNHYNVQSTLLYFPTGIINVVLL
;
A
#
# COMPACT_ATOMS: atom_id res chain seq x y z
N LEU A 1 32.01 59.30 1.50
CA LEU A 1 31.40 60.63 1.25
C LEU A 1 29.91 60.37 1.06
N VAL A 2 29.08 60.60 2.08
CA VAL A 2 28.41 61.90 2.34
C VAL A 2 27.81 62.42 1.03
N GLN A 3 26.49 62.36 0.85
CA GLN A 3 25.64 63.50 1.18
C GLN A 3 24.15 63.19 1.00
N THR A 4 23.40 63.89 1.82
CA THR A 4 22.00 63.81 2.18
C THR A 4 21.27 65.05 1.64
N ILE A 5 19.91 65.02 1.66
CA ILE A 5 18.96 66.16 1.80
C ILE A 5 18.62 66.94 0.49
N PRO A 6 17.45 67.64 0.33
CA PRO A 6 16.29 67.87 1.23
C PRO A 6 14.85 67.65 0.69
N ASP A 7 13.95 67.72 1.67
CA ASP A 7 12.50 67.92 1.75
C ASP A 7 11.84 69.08 0.97
N ALA A 8 10.53 68.92 0.72
CA ALA A 8 9.39 69.83 1.06
C ALA A 8 8.16 69.39 0.21
N GLY A 9 6.93 69.14 0.67
CA GLY A 9 6.15 69.63 1.81
C GLY A 9 5.04 70.56 1.31
N LEU A 10 3.76 70.13 1.32
CA LEU A 10 2.54 70.97 1.48
C LEU A 10 1.23 70.18 1.20
N GLY A 11 0.23 70.33 2.08
CA GLY A 11 -1.19 70.07 1.76
C GLY A 11 -2.05 69.48 2.89
N LYS A 12 -2.81 70.33 3.59
CA LYS A 12 -3.71 70.04 4.73
C LYS A 12 -5.15 69.63 4.30
N ALA A 13 -5.92 69.19 5.31
CA ALA A 13 -7.39 69.17 5.49
C ALA A 13 -8.06 67.81 5.20
N SER A 14 -9.05 67.28 5.94
CA SER A 14 -9.88 67.75 7.08
C SER A 14 -10.85 66.63 7.52
N GLY A 15 -11.16 66.51 8.83
CA GLY A 15 -12.41 65.99 9.43
C GLY A 15 -12.77 64.50 9.24
N GLY A 16 -13.35 63.74 10.18
CA GLY A 16 -14.02 64.00 11.45
C GLY A 16 -15.22 63.02 11.58
N ASN A 17 -15.52 62.57 12.82
CA ASN A 17 -16.64 61.71 13.30
C ASN A 17 -16.50 60.17 13.18
N ARG A 18 -16.92 59.32 14.15
CA ARG A 18 -17.39 59.43 15.57
C ARG A 18 -17.55 57.97 16.12
N THR A 19 -17.95 57.87 17.41
CA THR A 19 -18.46 56.72 18.25
C THR A 19 -17.40 55.81 18.89
N VAL A 20 -17.08 55.83 20.20
CA VAL A 20 -17.80 55.84 21.52
C VAL A 20 -18.26 54.44 22.02
N HIS A 21 -17.53 53.90 23.01
CA HIS A 21 -17.95 53.32 24.33
C HIS A 21 -16.77 52.48 24.92
N ALA A 22 -16.16 52.84 26.06
CA ALA A 22 -16.54 52.52 27.47
C ALA A 22 -16.44 51.00 27.76
N GLU A 23 -15.95 50.44 28.87
CA GLU A 23 -15.49 50.79 30.22
C GLU A 23 -14.88 49.45 30.75
N ALA A 24 -13.75 49.31 31.46
CA ALA A 24 -13.43 49.64 32.86
C ALA A 24 -12.97 48.39 33.65
N ARG A 25 -11.98 48.62 34.54
CA ARG A 25 -11.66 47.91 35.82
C ARG A 25 -11.03 46.51 35.74
N ARG A 26 -10.14 46.07 36.65
CA ARG A 26 -9.32 46.64 37.75
C ARG A 26 -8.41 45.49 38.26
N VAL A 27 -7.21 45.82 38.75
CA VAL A 27 -6.52 45.25 39.94
C VAL A 27 -6.01 43.79 39.87
N SER A 28 -4.69 43.59 39.91
CA SER A 28 -3.94 43.36 41.16
C SER A 28 -2.44 43.14 40.90
N ARG A 29 -1.59 43.75 41.74
CA ARG A 29 -0.16 43.46 41.87
C ARG A 29 0.03 42.67 43.17
N ARG A 30 0.83 41.59 43.14
CA ARG A 30 1.79 41.25 44.20
C ARG A 30 2.99 40.48 43.62
N PRO A 31 4.16 40.54 44.29
CA PRO A 31 5.47 40.26 43.69
C PRO A 31 6.13 38.98 44.24
N ILE A 32 7.26 38.54 43.66
CA ILE A 32 8.57 38.26 44.32
C ILE A 32 9.44 37.26 43.52
N ALA A 33 10.70 37.70 43.32
CA ALA A 33 11.99 37.01 43.21
C ALA A 33 12.28 35.92 42.16
N GLY A 34 13.46 36.06 41.54
CA GLY A 34 14.22 34.92 41.01
C GLY A 34 15.04 35.19 39.75
N ALA A 35 15.94 36.18 39.76
CA ALA A 35 16.92 36.33 38.68
C ALA A 35 18.05 35.29 38.83
N ARG A 36 18.23 34.42 37.83
CA ARG A 36 19.50 33.75 37.51
C ARG A 36 19.75 33.83 36.00
N PRO A 37 21.00 34.06 35.57
CA PRO A 37 21.33 34.40 34.19
C PRO A 37 21.37 33.18 33.25
N ALA A 38 21.11 33.44 31.98
CA ALA A 38 21.19 32.49 30.87
C ALA A 38 22.62 31.97 30.65
N PRO A 39 22.82 30.70 30.24
CA PRO A 39 24.13 30.20 29.87
C PRO A 39 24.49 30.64 28.44
N THR A 40 25.68 31.24 28.32
CA THR A 40 26.38 31.50 27.06
C THR A 40 26.81 30.20 26.37
N PRO A 41 26.87 30.16 25.02
CA PRO A 41 27.24 28.95 24.28
C PRO A 41 28.78 28.75 24.28
N PRO A 42 29.28 27.49 24.28
CA PRO A 42 30.70 27.20 24.14
C PRO A 42 31.18 27.32 22.67
N PRO A 43 32.49 27.50 22.44
CA PRO A 43 33.04 27.94 21.16
C PRO A 43 33.14 26.84 20.11
N ARG A 44 33.15 27.27 18.84
CA ARG A 44 33.34 26.45 17.64
C ARG A 44 34.68 25.71 17.67
N GLY A 45 34.62 24.39 17.83
CA GLY A 45 35.73 23.47 17.54
C GLY A 45 35.66 22.99 16.09
N ALA A 46 36.70 23.30 15.32
CA ALA A 46 36.88 22.82 13.96
C ALA A 46 37.26 21.32 13.96
N TYR A 47 36.36 20.46 13.49
CA TYR A 47 36.71 19.11 13.05
C TYR A 47 36.65 19.06 11.52
N LYS A 48 37.84 19.05 10.90
CA LYS A 48 38.02 18.58 9.53
C LYS A 48 37.81 17.06 9.55
N LEU A 49 36.76 16.57 8.93
CA LEU A 49 36.63 15.17 8.54
C LEU A 49 36.53 15.13 7.01
N SER A 50 37.60 14.63 6.39
CA SER A 50 37.70 14.34 4.97
C SER A 50 36.66 13.29 4.57
N ALA A 51 35.77 13.66 3.67
CA ALA A 51 34.92 12.70 2.96
C ALA A 51 35.78 11.93 1.94
N ALA A 52 36.02 10.65 2.19
CA ALA A 52 36.49 9.70 1.19
C ALA A 52 35.29 8.89 0.67
N PRO A 53 35.21 8.62 -0.65
CA PRO A 53 34.06 7.98 -1.27
C PRO A 53 33.97 6.49 -0.93
N TRP A 54 32.75 6.02 -0.66
CA TRP A 54 32.42 4.62 -0.45
C TRP A 54 32.65 3.78 -1.71
N ALA A 55 33.58 2.83 -1.63
CA ALA A 55 33.69 1.70 -2.55
C ALA A 55 32.70 0.59 -2.12
N PRO A 56 32.03 -0.10 -3.06
CA PRO A 56 31.11 -1.18 -2.72
C PRO A 56 31.87 -2.42 -2.26
N ALA A 57 31.39 -3.02 -1.17
CA ALA A 57 31.90 -4.27 -0.63
C ALA A 57 31.70 -5.42 -1.64
N ALA A 58 32.81 -5.98 -2.10
CA ALA A 58 32.86 -7.21 -2.87
C ALA A 58 32.57 -8.40 -1.94
N LEU A 59 31.38 -9.00 -2.09
CA LEU A 59 31.11 -10.35 -1.58
C LEU A 59 31.75 -11.36 -2.53
N ARG A 60 32.88 -11.92 -2.12
CA ARG A 60 33.47 -13.13 -2.70
C ARG A 60 32.59 -14.33 -2.34
N LEU A 61 31.99 -14.96 -3.34
CA LEU A 61 31.47 -16.32 -3.23
C LEU A 61 32.59 -17.32 -3.57
N PRO A 62 32.72 -18.46 -2.86
CA PRO A 62 33.63 -19.52 -3.26
C PRO A 62 33.03 -20.36 -4.38
N ASP A 63 33.77 -20.51 -5.48
CA ASP A 63 33.54 -21.54 -6.49
C ASP A 63 33.92 -22.91 -5.93
N HIS A 64 32.96 -23.83 -5.82
CA HIS A 64 33.20 -25.26 -5.94
C HIS A 64 31.92 -26.00 -6.40
N LEU A 65 32.11 -26.81 -7.45
CA LEU A 65 31.27 -27.93 -7.93
C LEU A 65 30.14 -27.61 -8.94
N LEU A 66 30.55 -27.49 -10.20
CA LEU A 66 29.79 -27.96 -11.36
C LEU A 66 30.34 -29.33 -11.79
N SER A 67 29.48 -30.36 -11.84
CA SER A 67 29.23 -31.20 -13.03
C SER A 67 28.80 -32.64 -12.69
N THR A 68 27.54 -32.94 -13.02
CA THR A 68 26.97 -34.23 -13.46
C THR A 68 25.61 -33.85 -14.04
N ALA A 69 25.13 -34.27 -15.20
CA ALA A 69 25.55 -35.25 -16.18
C ALA A 69 24.83 -34.90 -17.49
N PHE A 70 25.46 -35.10 -18.65
CA PHE A 70 24.79 -35.51 -19.89
C PHE A 70 25.88 -35.67 -20.96
N ARG A 71 26.26 -36.92 -21.26
CA ARG A 71 26.66 -37.27 -22.63
C ARG A 71 26.46 -38.75 -22.90
N ALA A 72 25.77 -38.98 -24.00
CA ALA A 72 25.64 -40.24 -24.70
C ALA A 72 27.02 -40.79 -25.13
N THR A 73 27.13 -42.11 -25.11
CA THR A 73 28.11 -42.92 -25.83
C THR A 73 27.43 -43.54 -27.06
N PRO A 74 28.14 -44.26 -27.97
CA PRO A 74 29.59 -44.42 -28.15
C PRO A 74 30.07 -44.32 -29.62
N THR A 75 31.36 -44.06 -29.81
CA THR A 75 32.15 -44.76 -30.85
C THR A 75 33.54 -45.08 -30.32
N ALA A 76 33.97 -46.32 -30.59
CA ALA A 76 35.15 -47.00 -30.07
C ALA A 76 36.48 -46.48 -30.64
N GLY A 77 37.56 -46.69 -29.90
CA GLY A 77 38.92 -46.43 -30.35
C GLY A 77 39.98 -46.68 -29.26
N SER A 78 40.45 -47.92 -29.21
CA SER A 78 41.66 -48.47 -28.59
C SER A 78 42.78 -47.52 -28.09
N GLY A 79 43.41 -47.85 -26.96
CA GLY A 79 44.76 -47.36 -26.66
C GLY A 79 45.21 -47.49 -25.22
N THR A 80 45.85 -48.62 -24.90
CA THR A 80 46.54 -49.00 -23.66
C THR A 80 47.69 -48.07 -23.22
N SER A 81 47.85 -47.82 -21.91
CA SER A 81 48.91 -48.43 -21.06
C SER A 81 49.37 -47.57 -19.86
N ALA A 82 49.70 -48.30 -18.78
CA ALA A 82 50.72 -48.06 -17.73
C ALA A 82 50.65 -46.76 -16.88
N ARG A 83 50.32 -46.80 -15.57
CA ARG A 83 51.03 -47.40 -14.40
C ARG A 83 52.24 -46.56 -13.96
N THR A 84 52.08 -45.82 -12.84
CA THR A 84 53.10 -45.67 -11.77
C THR A 84 52.54 -44.87 -10.57
N GLN A 85 52.35 -45.56 -9.45
CA GLN A 85 52.60 -45.08 -8.07
C GLN A 85 54.14 -45.11 -7.82
N PRO A 86 54.76 -44.62 -6.71
CA PRO A 86 54.22 -44.58 -5.34
C PRO A 86 54.70 -43.45 -4.39
N ALA A 87 54.24 -43.57 -3.12
CA ALA A 87 54.91 -43.19 -1.86
C ALA A 87 54.97 -41.68 -1.52
N SER A 88 54.99 -41.20 -0.28
CA SER A 88 54.75 -41.71 1.09
C SER A 88 55.10 -40.52 2.00
N SER A 89 54.35 -40.24 3.07
CA SER A 89 54.88 -39.83 4.40
C SER A 89 53.82 -39.14 5.25
N ARG A 90 53.38 -39.83 6.30
CA ARG A 90 53.03 -39.28 7.62
C ARG A 90 54.33 -39.30 8.46
N PRO A 91 54.51 -38.50 9.54
CA PRO A 91 53.91 -38.89 10.83
C PRO A 91 53.67 -37.78 11.89
N HIS A 92 53.00 -38.23 12.98
CA HIS A 92 53.02 -37.73 14.38
C HIS A 92 52.41 -36.36 14.70
N SER A 93 51.92 -36.05 15.91
CA SER A 93 51.16 -36.70 17.00
C SER A 93 51.27 -35.73 18.18
N SER A 94 50.17 -35.38 18.85
CA SER A 94 50.18 -35.12 20.30
C SER A 94 48.76 -34.91 20.83
N ALA A 95 48.53 -35.56 21.96
CA ALA A 95 47.33 -35.54 22.78
C ALA A 95 47.55 -34.63 24.00
N SER A 96 46.47 -34.12 24.59
CA SER A 96 46.35 -34.02 26.04
C SER A 96 44.87 -34.01 26.45
N ALA A 97 44.61 -34.73 27.53
CA ALA A 97 43.33 -34.97 28.17
C ALA A 97 43.44 -34.54 29.64
N ASP A 98 42.34 -34.15 30.27
CA ASP A 98 41.93 -34.54 31.65
C ASP A 98 40.52 -33.98 31.93
N GLN A 99 39.50 -34.81 32.22
CA GLN A 99 39.05 -35.39 33.52
C GLN A 99 38.44 -34.35 34.47
N GLY A 100 37.31 -34.54 35.17
CA GLY A 100 36.32 -35.61 35.40
C GLY A 100 35.06 -34.94 36.03
N SER A 101 33.95 -35.56 36.46
CA SER A 101 33.61 -36.94 36.82
C SER A 101 32.09 -37.05 37.11
N ARG A 102 31.48 -38.19 36.70
CA ARG A 102 30.48 -39.09 37.37
C ARG A 102 29.25 -38.50 38.11
N LEU A 103 28.02 -38.98 37.93
CA LEU A 103 27.42 -40.32 38.19
C LEU A 103 26.16 -40.49 37.29
N SER A 104 25.91 -41.53 36.50
CA SER A 104 25.66 -42.98 36.73
C SER A 104 24.17 -43.38 36.81
N ARG A 105 23.84 -44.42 36.02
CA ARG A 105 22.67 -45.35 35.96
C ARG A 105 21.71 -45.13 34.78
N GLU A 106 21.90 -45.83 33.66
CA GLU A 106 21.57 -47.25 33.33
C GLU A 106 20.15 -47.37 32.73
N VAL A 107 20.04 -47.64 31.41
CA VAL A 107 19.65 -48.94 30.77
C VAL A 107 18.11 -48.98 30.58
N ASP A 108 17.46 -49.24 29.43
CA ASP A 108 17.81 -49.87 28.15
C ASP A 108 16.75 -49.52 27.06
N ARG A 109 17.16 -49.60 25.78
CA ARG A 109 16.45 -49.98 24.52
C ARG A 109 15.09 -49.36 24.13
N CYS A 110 15.00 -48.70 22.96
CA CYS A 110 14.66 -49.25 21.60
C CYS A 110 13.26 -49.91 21.54
N GLU A 111 12.36 -49.64 20.60
CA GLU A 111 12.48 -49.19 19.21
C GLU A 111 11.08 -48.80 18.66
N ALA A 112 11.08 -48.33 17.42
CA ALA A 112 10.05 -47.62 16.67
C ALA A 112 8.70 -48.33 16.41
N VAL A 113 7.65 -47.53 16.19
CA VAL A 113 6.41 -47.96 15.51
C VAL A 113 6.18 -47.09 14.28
N ARG A 114 6.02 -47.77 13.13
CA ARG A 114 5.73 -47.23 11.81
C ARG A 114 4.22 -46.99 11.61
N VAL A 115 3.95 -45.98 10.79
CA VAL A 115 2.72 -45.59 10.11
C VAL A 115 2.21 -46.69 9.18
N LEU A 116 0.88 -46.93 9.12
CA LEU A 116 0.17 -47.48 7.96
C LEU A 116 -1.32 -47.04 7.94
N GLU A 117 -1.76 -46.61 6.78
CA GLU A 117 -3.13 -46.47 6.26
C GLU A 117 -3.12 -47.12 4.85
N PRO A 118 -4.23 -47.25 4.09
CA PRO A 118 -5.58 -47.74 4.40
C PRO A 118 -6.10 -48.73 3.29
N ALA A 119 -7.24 -49.43 3.48
CA ALA A 119 -8.09 -49.89 2.36
C ALA A 119 -9.47 -50.45 2.80
N ARG A 120 -10.41 -50.34 1.85
CA ARG A 120 -11.89 -50.40 1.89
C ARG A 120 -12.53 -51.80 1.75
N ALA A 121 -13.88 -51.78 1.88
CA ALA A 121 -14.94 -52.55 1.20
C ALA A 121 -15.56 -53.71 2.03
N LEU A 122 -16.80 -53.56 2.53
CA LEU A 122 -18.13 -53.79 1.92
C LEU A 122 -18.57 -55.27 1.98
N GLU A 123 -19.71 -55.49 2.65
CA GLU A 123 -20.83 -56.43 2.37
C GLU A 123 -21.44 -57.04 3.65
N GLY A 124 -22.76 -56.90 3.82
CA GLY A 124 -23.56 -57.60 4.85
C GLY A 124 -24.13 -58.93 4.31
N PRO A 125 -25.33 -59.37 4.73
CA PRO A 125 -25.92 -59.51 6.07
C PRO A 125 -26.32 -60.99 6.35
N LYS A 126 -26.84 -61.34 7.54
CA LYS A 126 -27.94 -62.34 7.73
C LYS A 126 -28.35 -62.56 9.20
N MET A 127 -29.66 -62.59 9.40
CA MET A 127 -30.40 -63.01 10.59
C MET A 127 -30.32 -64.53 10.84
N GLY A 128 -30.47 -64.93 12.10
CA GLY A 128 -30.84 -66.29 12.49
C GLY A 128 -31.12 -66.40 13.99
N TRP A 129 -32.39 -66.54 14.36
CA TRP A 129 -32.89 -66.75 15.73
C TRP A 129 -32.55 -68.14 16.27
N CYS A 130 -32.40 -68.27 17.60
CA CYS A 130 -32.74 -69.51 18.30
C CYS A 130 -33.03 -69.32 19.80
N THR A 131 -34.32 -69.46 20.13
CA THR A 131 -34.93 -70.26 21.22
C THR A 131 -34.60 -70.04 22.71
N ILE A 132 -35.68 -70.17 23.49
CA ILE A 132 -35.97 -69.74 24.87
C ILE A 132 -35.99 -70.96 25.81
N ARG A 133 -35.68 -70.75 27.11
CA ARG A 133 -36.41 -71.18 28.36
C ARG A 133 -35.49 -71.75 29.48
N PRO A 134 -35.92 -71.76 30.76
CA PRO A 134 -36.44 -70.67 31.60
C PRO A 134 -35.96 -70.81 33.08
N GLN A 135 -36.60 -70.06 33.99
CA GLN A 135 -36.53 -70.12 35.47
C GLN A 135 -35.62 -69.07 36.14
N GLN A 136 -36.18 -67.88 36.36
CA GLN A 136 -36.62 -67.44 37.69
C GLN A 136 -37.52 -66.22 37.51
N LEU A 137 -38.73 -66.31 38.07
CA LEU A 137 -39.81 -65.33 37.98
C LEU A 137 -40.28 -65.05 39.41
N LEU A 138 -40.81 -63.85 39.62
CA LEU A 138 -41.48 -63.33 40.81
C LEU A 138 -40.60 -62.83 41.96
N LEU A 139 -40.32 -61.52 41.93
CA LEU A 139 -40.86 -60.60 42.93
C LEU A 139 -40.80 -59.16 42.39
N LEU A 140 -41.86 -58.39 42.65
CA LEU A 140 -42.08 -56.96 42.31
C LEU A 140 -42.79 -56.67 40.97
N VAL A 141 -43.99 -57.23 40.82
CA VAL A 141 -45.12 -56.55 40.16
C VAL A 141 -46.20 -56.30 41.21
N VAL A 142 -46.01 -55.26 42.02
CA VAL A 142 -47.09 -54.49 42.68
C VAL A 142 -46.50 -53.11 42.97
N LEU A 143 -46.59 -52.21 41.99
CA LEU A 143 -46.61 -50.74 42.12
C LEU A 143 -46.70 -50.14 40.70
N VAL A 144 -47.86 -50.35 40.08
CA VAL A 144 -48.33 -49.58 38.93
C VAL A 144 -49.65 -48.95 39.37
N LEU A 145 -49.85 -47.69 38.97
CA LEU A 145 -51.05 -46.83 39.08
C LEU A 145 -50.98 -45.68 40.09
N GLN A 146 -50.15 -44.69 39.78
CA GLN A 146 -50.48 -43.27 39.94
C GLN A 146 -50.11 -42.52 38.64
N PRO A 147 -50.96 -41.63 38.11
CA PRO A 147 -50.72 -40.92 36.86
C PRO A 147 -49.89 -39.65 37.10
N TRP A 148 -48.81 -39.47 36.33
CA TRP A 148 -48.12 -38.19 36.23
C TRP A 148 -48.45 -37.50 34.91
N ASN A 149 -49.04 -36.33 35.04
CA ASN A 149 -49.15 -35.33 33.99
C ASN A 149 -47.80 -34.64 33.76
N SER A 150 -47.54 -34.35 32.48
CA SER A 150 -46.67 -33.28 31.93
C SER A 150 -45.16 -33.38 32.09
N CYS A 151 -44.46 -33.48 30.96
CA CYS A 151 -43.50 -32.44 30.56
C CYS A 151 -43.27 -32.47 29.05
N LEU A 152 -43.39 -31.28 28.46
CA LEU A 152 -43.28 -30.97 27.04
C LEU A 152 -42.00 -31.51 26.43
N GLY A 153 -42.11 -31.96 25.17
CA GLY A 153 -40.96 -32.11 24.30
C GLY A 153 -40.24 -30.78 24.20
N ALA A 154 -38.99 -30.75 24.65
CA ALA A 154 -38.04 -29.74 24.22
C ALA A 154 -37.70 -30.07 22.76
N ASP A 155 -38.50 -29.54 21.84
CA ASP A 155 -38.01 -29.29 20.49
C ASP A 155 -36.72 -28.49 20.65
N SER A 156 -35.59 -29.04 20.19
CA SER A 156 -34.41 -28.23 19.97
C SER A 156 -34.74 -27.24 18.86
N GLU A 157 -35.29 -26.08 19.22
CA GLU A 157 -35.45 -24.97 18.30
C GLU A 157 -34.06 -24.68 17.72
N LYS A 158 -33.89 -24.96 16.42
CA LYS A 158 -32.79 -24.39 15.66
C LYS A 158 -32.85 -22.88 15.90
N PRO A 159 -31.77 -22.21 16.33
CA PRO A 159 -31.81 -20.78 16.56
C PRO A 159 -32.34 -20.09 15.30
N SER A 160 -33.43 -19.35 15.44
CA SER A 160 -34.04 -18.61 14.34
C SER A 160 -32.98 -17.72 13.72
N ILE A 161 -32.72 -17.91 12.42
CA ILE A 161 -31.78 -17.08 11.67
C ILE A 161 -32.32 -15.64 11.71
N ILE A 162 -31.52 -14.68 12.15
CA ILE A 162 -31.95 -13.28 12.15
C ILE A 162 -32.03 -12.79 10.71
N PRO A 163 -33.19 -12.23 10.28
CA PRO A 163 -33.34 -11.65 8.97
C PRO A 163 -32.35 -10.50 8.71
N THR A 164 -31.81 -10.39 7.50
CA THR A 164 -30.79 -9.39 7.16
C THR A 164 -31.31 -7.95 7.13
N ASP A 165 -32.62 -7.76 6.95
CA ASP A 165 -33.30 -6.44 7.03
C ASP A 165 -33.30 -5.87 8.45
N LYS A 166 -32.96 -6.68 9.46
CA LYS A 166 -32.78 -6.25 10.85
C LYS A 166 -31.36 -5.78 11.17
N LEU A 167 -30.47 -5.72 10.18
CA LEU A 167 -29.11 -5.20 10.35
C LEU A 167 -28.97 -3.80 9.74
N LEU A 168 -28.54 -2.85 10.55
CA LEU A 168 -28.16 -1.51 10.10
C LEU A 168 -26.68 -1.26 10.41
N VAL A 169 -25.90 -0.92 9.38
CA VAL A 169 -24.52 -0.45 9.56
C VAL A 169 -24.54 1.05 9.81
N ILE A 170 -23.85 1.51 10.85
CA ILE A 170 -23.67 2.94 11.12
C ILE A 170 -22.18 3.26 11.10
N THR A 171 -21.83 4.35 10.42
CA THR A 171 -20.46 4.87 10.37
C THR A 171 -20.48 6.39 10.44
N VAL A 172 -19.34 7.01 10.73
CA VAL A 172 -19.18 8.47 10.78
C VAL A 172 -18.21 8.89 9.70
N ALA A 173 -18.62 9.85 8.87
CA ALA A 173 -17.76 10.44 7.85
C ALA A 173 -18.15 11.91 7.65
N THR A 174 -17.22 12.82 7.98
CA THR A 174 -17.38 14.25 7.73
C THR A 174 -17.05 14.64 6.29
N LYS A 175 -16.22 13.83 5.61
CA LYS A 175 -15.81 14.01 4.22
C LYS A 175 -15.72 12.68 3.47
N GLU A 176 -15.93 12.73 2.16
CA GLU A 176 -15.82 11.57 1.25
C GLU A 176 -14.36 11.37 0.80
N SER A 177 -13.57 10.70 1.64
CA SER A 177 -12.17 10.34 1.32
C SER A 177 -12.07 9.08 0.45
N ASP A 178 -10.87 8.75 -0.04
CA ASP A 178 -10.67 7.50 -0.79
C ASP A 178 -10.92 6.25 0.08
N GLY A 179 -10.58 6.34 1.36
CA GLY A 179 -10.89 5.30 2.34
C GLY A 179 -12.41 5.08 2.50
N PHE A 180 -13.18 6.18 2.55
CA PHE A 180 -14.64 6.12 2.59
C PHE A 180 -15.24 5.46 1.34
N HIS A 181 -14.77 5.84 0.15
CA HIS A 181 -15.25 5.22 -1.10
C HIS A 181 -14.94 3.73 -1.15
N ARG A 182 -13.74 3.31 -0.71
CA ARG A 182 -13.39 1.88 -0.60
C ARG A 182 -14.30 1.14 0.37
N PHE A 183 -14.59 1.73 1.54
CA PHE A 183 -15.52 1.16 2.50
C PHE A 183 -16.92 0.98 1.90
N MET A 184 -17.49 2.04 1.31
CA MET A 184 -18.81 2.01 0.69
C MET A 184 -18.88 1.02 -0.48
N GLN A 185 -17.81 0.87 -1.25
CA GLN A 185 -17.71 -0.13 -2.32
C GLN A 185 -17.79 -1.55 -1.76
N SER A 186 -17.04 -1.86 -0.70
CA SER A 186 -17.11 -3.17 -0.03
C SER A 186 -18.48 -3.43 0.61
N ALA A 187 -19.10 -2.39 1.19
CA ALA A 187 -20.43 -2.47 1.79
C ALA A 187 -21.51 -2.77 0.72
N LYS A 188 -21.46 -2.06 -0.41
CA LYS A 188 -22.35 -2.25 -1.56
C LYS A 188 -22.20 -3.65 -2.16
N TYR A 189 -20.98 -4.17 -2.27
CA TYR A 189 -20.72 -5.53 -2.78
C TYR A 189 -21.48 -6.60 -2.00
N PHE A 190 -21.60 -6.45 -0.67
CA PHE A 190 -22.32 -7.39 0.20
C PHE A 190 -23.77 -6.99 0.49
N ASN A 191 -24.30 -5.94 -0.16
CA ASN A 191 -25.64 -5.41 0.08
C ASN A 191 -25.89 -4.99 1.54
N TYR A 192 -24.91 -4.35 2.20
CA TYR A 192 -25.14 -3.72 3.50
C TYR A 192 -25.96 -2.45 3.38
N THR A 193 -26.91 -2.25 4.30
CA THR A 193 -27.59 -0.96 4.51
C THR A 193 -26.72 -0.10 5.43
N VAL A 194 -26.15 0.98 4.90
CA VAL A 194 -25.24 1.87 5.63
C VAL A 194 -25.90 3.23 5.88
N LYS A 195 -25.87 3.68 7.14
CA LYS A 195 -26.22 5.05 7.55
C LYS A 195 -24.94 5.80 7.92
N VAL A 196 -24.64 6.85 7.17
CA VAL A 196 -23.47 7.71 7.38
C VAL A 196 -23.89 8.92 8.23
N LEU A 197 -23.14 9.18 9.31
CA LEU A 197 -23.36 10.32 10.21
C LEU A 197 -22.29 11.40 10.01
N GLY A 198 -22.64 12.65 10.31
CA GLY A 198 -21.71 13.78 10.29
C GLY A 198 -21.38 14.33 8.90
N GLN A 199 -22.07 13.90 7.84
CA GLN A 199 -21.83 14.38 6.48
C GLN A 199 -22.09 15.89 6.40
N GLY A 200 -21.07 16.66 6.00
CA GLY A 200 -21.14 18.13 5.94
C GLY A 200 -20.85 18.84 7.27
N GLU A 201 -20.65 18.11 8.37
CA GLU A 201 -20.14 18.69 9.63
C GLU A 201 -18.62 18.82 9.59
N GLU A 202 -18.11 19.85 10.27
CA GLU A 202 -16.69 19.99 10.55
C GLU A 202 -16.25 18.92 11.56
N TRP A 203 -15.08 18.31 11.33
CA TRP A 203 -14.50 17.37 12.29
C TRP A 203 -13.94 18.11 13.51
N ARG A 204 -14.49 17.79 14.69
CA ARG A 204 -14.09 18.33 16.01
C ARG A 204 -13.56 17.24 16.94
N GLY A 205 -13.35 16.04 16.41
CA GLY A 205 -12.86 14.89 17.15
C GLY A 205 -11.36 14.91 17.49
N GLY A 206 -10.66 16.01 17.23
CA GLY A 206 -9.22 16.16 17.48
C GLY A 206 -8.35 15.98 16.23
N ASP A 207 -7.13 16.53 16.29
CA ASP A 207 -6.32 16.86 15.08
C ASP A 207 -5.06 15.98 14.87
N GLY A 208 -4.83 14.95 15.69
CA GLY A 208 -3.58 14.20 15.68
C GLY A 208 -3.70 12.74 15.22
N ILE A 209 -2.82 12.33 14.32
CA ILE A 209 -2.50 10.91 14.10
C ILE A 209 -1.86 10.40 15.40
N ASN A 210 -2.49 9.41 16.06
CA ASN A 210 -2.08 8.85 17.37
C ASN A 210 -2.34 9.74 18.60
N THR A 211 -3.22 10.74 18.53
CA THR A 211 -3.72 11.43 19.73
C THR A 211 -5.05 10.84 20.18
N ILE A 212 -5.40 11.08 21.46
CA ILE A 212 -6.75 10.81 21.95
C ILE A 212 -7.78 11.64 21.18
N GLY A 213 -9.00 11.13 21.03
CA GLY A 213 -10.08 11.85 20.36
C GLY A 213 -11.21 10.95 19.84
N GLY A 214 -11.97 11.46 18.89
CA GLY A 214 -13.07 10.73 18.26
C GLY A 214 -14.41 10.80 19.00
N GLY A 215 -14.51 11.55 20.10
CA GLY A 215 -15.73 11.74 20.88
C GLY A 215 -16.93 12.26 20.09
N GLN A 216 -16.70 13.08 19.05
CA GLN A 216 -17.75 13.52 18.12
C GLN A 216 -18.53 12.33 17.53
N LYS A 217 -17.87 11.20 17.27
CA LYS A 217 -18.54 9.99 16.79
C LYS A 217 -19.55 9.46 17.80
N VAL A 218 -19.19 9.48 19.09
CA VAL A 218 -20.06 9.01 20.18
C VAL A 218 -21.23 9.96 20.37
N ARG A 219 -21.01 11.28 20.26
CA ARG A 219 -22.10 12.28 20.26
C ARG A 219 -23.08 12.04 19.13
N LEU A 220 -22.60 11.89 17.90
CA LEU A 220 -23.45 11.61 16.73
C LEU A 220 -24.19 10.28 16.87
N MET A 221 -23.53 9.25 17.40
CA MET A 221 -24.17 7.98 17.72
C MET A 221 -25.25 8.13 18.79
N LYS A 222 -25.02 8.93 19.83
CA LYS A 222 -26.03 9.22 20.87
C LYS A 222 -27.29 9.81 20.27
N GLU A 223 -27.14 10.85 19.45
CA GLU A 223 -28.26 11.54 18.78
C GLU A 223 -29.06 10.59 17.87
N VAL A 224 -28.38 9.76 17.07
CA VAL A 224 -29.10 8.87 16.14
C VAL A 224 -29.80 7.71 16.87
N MET A 225 -29.21 7.19 17.95
CA MET A 225 -29.69 6.00 18.65
C MET A 225 -30.98 6.25 19.44
N GLU A 226 -31.33 7.50 19.73
CA GLU A 226 -32.63 7.85 20.32
C GLU A 226 -33.80 7.37 19.46
N ASN A 227 -33.65 7.43 18.13
CA ASN A 227 -34.67 6.99 17.17
C ASN A 227 -34.84 5.45 17.14
N TYR A 228 -33.83 4.72 17.61
CA TYR A 228 -33.80 3.25 17.58
C TYR A 228 -33.93 2.63 18.97
N ALA A 229 -34.10 3.45 20.02
CA ALA A 229 -34.07 3.02 21.42
C ALA A 229 -35.07 1.91 21.76
N ASN A 230 -36.23 1.88 21.08
CA ASN A 230 -37.33 0.94 21.34
C ASN A 230 -37.40 -0.20 20.29
N GLN A 231 -36.43 -0.32 19.38
CA GLN A 231 -36.41 -1.36 18.36
C GLN A 231 -35.63 -2.58 18.84
N GLU A 232 -36.28 -3.47 19.59
CA GLU A 232 -35.67 -4.63 20.26
C GLU A 232 -35.03 -5.66 19.29
N ASP A 233 -35.55 -5.75 18.07
CA ASP A 233 -35.11 -6.68 17.04
C ASP A 233 -34.05 -6.09 16.09
N LEU A 234 -33.82 -4.78 16.13
CA LEU A 234 -32.81 -4.11 15.31
C LEU A 234 -31.42 -4.36 15.87
N ILE A 235 -30.50 -4.76 14.98
CA ILE A 235 -29.08 -4.91 15.27
C ILE A 235 -28.31 -3.80 14.57
N ILE A 236 -27.50 -3.09 15.36
CA ILE A 236 -26.60 -2.06 14.86
C ILE A 236 -25.19 -2.64 14.79
N LEU A 237 -24.55 -2.49 13.63
CA LEU A 237 -23.13 -2.69 13.42
C LEU A 237 -22.48 -1.33 13.24
N PHE A 238 -21.73 -0.87 14.23
CA PHE A 238 -20.88 0.30 14.08
C PHE A 238 -19.50 -0.09 13.59
N THR A 239 -18.97 0.64 12.60
CA THR A 239 -17.57 0.57 12.19
C THR A 239 -17.05 1.95 11.79
N GLU A 240 -15.75 2.17 11.93
CA GLU A 240 -15.08 3.24 11.16
C GLU A 240 -15.29 3.02 9.65
N CYS A 241 -15.04 4.04 8.82
CA CYS A 241 -15.11 3.91 7.37
C CYS A 241 -13.78 4.20 6.65
N PHE A 242 -12.92 5.08 7.17
CA PHE A 242 -11.71 5.48 6.45
C PHE A 242 -10.66 4.35 6.37
N ASP A 243 -10.64 3.48 7.37
CA ASP A 243 -9.70 2.37 7.53
C ASP A 243 -10.44 1.04 7.81
N VAL A 244 -11.60 0.83 7.19
CA VAL A 244 -12.33 -0.44 7.26
C VAL A 244 -12.69 -0.98 5.88
N ILE A 245 -12.63 -2.30 5.71
CA ILE A 245 -13.11 -3.02 4.53
C ILE A 245 -13.95 -4.22 4.98
N PHE A 246 -15.12 -4.40 4.37
CA PHE A 246 -15.89 -5.63 4.54
C PHE A 246 -15.33 -6.77 3.70
N ALA A 247 -15.16 -7.93 4.32
CA ALA A 247 -14.69 -9.18 3.77
C ALA A 247 -15.73 -10.31 3.87
N GLY A 248 -16.89 -10.05 4.49
CA GLY A 248 -18.03 -10.97 4.59
C GLY A 248 -19.36 -10.21 4.58
N GLY A 249 -20.47 -10.91 4.35
CA GLY A 249 -21.79 -10.29 4.19
C GLY A 249 -22.69 -10.30 5.44
N PRO A 250 -23.88 -9.66 5.36
CA PRO A 250 -24.84 -9.52 6.47
C PRO A 250 -25.20 -10.84 7.17
N GLU A 251 -25.47 -11.90 6.42
CA GLU A 251 -25.82 -13.20 6.98
C GLU A 251 -24.70 -13.80 7.83
N GLU A 252 -23.45 -13.66 7.37
CA GLU A 252 -22.28 -14.20 8.06
C GLU A 252 -22.03 -13.46 9.38
N VAL A 253 -22.13 -12.13 9.37
CA VAL A 253 -21.93 -11.32 10.59
C VAL A 253 -23.02 -11.57 11.62
N LEU A 254 -24.30 -11.65 11.19
CA LEU A 254 -25.41 -11.95 12.09
C LEU A 254 -25.27 -13.35 12.70
N LYS A 255 -24.93 -14.36 11.89
CA LYS A 255 -24.69 -15.72 12.37
C LYS A 255 -23.55 -15.79 13.40
N LYS A 256 -22.47 -15.03 13.18
CA LYS A 256 -21.34 -14.96 14.13
C LYS A 256 -21.71 -14.20 15.40
N PHE A 257 -22.48 -13.12 15.28
CA PHE A 257 -22.99 -12.36 16.41
C PHE A 257 -23.92 -13.20 17.27
N GLN A 258 -24.89 -13.91 16.69
CA GLN A 258 -25.78 -14.84 17.42
C GLN A 258 -24.99 -15.91 18.17
N LYS A 259 -23.96 -16.49 17.54
CA LYS A 259 -23.07 -17.48 18.16
C LYS A 259 -22.24 -16.93 19.32
N SER A 260 -22.09 -15.61 19.44
CA SER A 260 -21.42 -15.01 20.59
C SER A 260 -22.26 -15.15 21.86
N ASN A 261 -23.59 -15.24 21.75
CA ASN A 261 -24.53 -15.26 22.87
C ASN A 261 -24.44 -14.04 23.82
N HIS A 262 -24.06 -12.88 23.28
CA HIS A 262 -23.99 -11.62 24.02
C HIS A 262 -24.89 -10.56 23.38
N LYS A 263 -25.23 -9.51 24.14
CA LYS A 263 -26.09 -8.43 23.64
C LYS A 263 -25.29 -7.37 22.88
N VAL A 264 -24.03 -7.19 23.23
CA VAL A 264 -23.08 -6.30 22.56
C VAL A 264 -21.71 -6.98 22.47
N VAL A 265 -21.10 -6.94 21.29
CA VAL A 265 -19.77 -7.46 21.02
C VAL A 265 -18.91 -6.34 20.45
N PHE A 266 -17.84 -5.97 21.15
CA PHE A 266 -16.83 -5.04 20.64
C PHE A 266 -15.71 -5.78 19.93
N SER A 267 -15.03 -5.10 19.01
CA SER A 267 -13.76 -5.58 18.47
C SER A 267 -12.69 -5.66 19.57
N ALA A 268 -11.77 -6.61 19.42
CA ALA A 268 -10.72 -6.87 20.41
C ALA A 268 -9.33 -6.61 19.81
N ASP A 269 -8.44 -6.05 20.61
CA ASP A 269 -7.07 -5.69 20.24
C ASP A 269 -6.03 -6.36 21.15
N GLY A 270 -4.82 -6.55 20.61
CA GLY A 270 -3.66 -7.02 21.37
C GLY A 270 -2.99 -5.90 22.17
N ILE A 271 -3.23 -4.64 21.77
CA ILE A 271 -2.59 -3.47 22.37
C ILE A 271 -3.61 -2.68 23.19
N LEU A 272 -3.29 -2.43 24.46
CA LEU A 272 -4.09 -1.56 25.33
C LEU A 272 -3.79 -0.09 25.03
N TRP A 273 -4.84 0.66 24.68
CA TRP A 273 -4.79 2.09 24.41
C TRP A 273 -6.10 2.76 24.87
N PRO A 274 -6.10 4.04 25.31
CA PRO A 274 -4.93 4.89 25.51
C PRO A 274 -4.23 4.69 26.86
N ASP A 275 -4.95 4.28 27.91
CA ASP A 275 -4.42 4.21 29.28
C ASP A 275 -3.98 2.79 29.67
N LYS A 276 -2.66 2.55 29.63
CA LYS A 276 -2.04 1.27 29.98
C LYS A 276 -2.28 0.82 31.42
N ARG A 277 -2.59 1.74 32.34
CA ARG A 277 -2.84 1.44 33.77
C ARG A 277 -4.15 0.67 33.99
N LEU A 278 -5.00 0.57 32.96
CA LEU A 278 -6.27 -0.15 33.04
C LEU A 278 -6.12 -1.66 32.79
N ALA A 279 -4.93 -2.16 32.45
CA ALA A 279 -4.69 -3.55 32.08
C ALA A 279 -5.21 -4.56 33.11
N ASP A 280 -5.00 -4.30 34.40
CA ASP A 280 -5.41 -5.21 35.48
C ASP A 280 -6.92 -5.24 35.72
N LYS A 281 -7.64 -4.21 35.22
CA LYS A 281 -9.12 -4.15 35.31
C LYS A 281 -9.81 -4.96 34.22
N TYR A 282 -9.09 -5.32 33.16
CA TYR A 282 -9.63 -6.19 32.11
C TYR A 282 -9.73 -7.64 32.60
N PRO A 283 -10.79 -8.38 32.25
CA PRO A 283 -10.85 -9.83 32.46
C PRO A 283 -9.61 -10.53 31.90
N ILE A 284 -9.19 -11.60 32.56
CA ILE A 284 -8.10 -12.43 32.08
C ILE A 284 -8.60 -13.25 30.89
N VAL A 285 -7.86 -13.19 29.79
CA VAL A 285 -8.14 -13.95 28.56
C VAL A 285 -6.90 -14.80 28.28
N HIS A 286 -7.03 -16.12 28.38
CA HIS A 286 -5.90 -17.04 28.15
C HIS A 286 -5.58 -17.20 26.66
N ILE A 287 -6.60 -17.14 25.80
CA ILE A 287 -6.47 -17.30 24.35
C ILE A 287 -7.31 -16.23 23.68
N GLY A 288 -6.65 -15.32 22.96
CA GLY A 288 -7.31 -14.25 22.24
C GLY A 288 -6.77 -12.86 22.61
N LYS A 289 -7.23 -11.87 21.84
CA LYS A 289 -7.02 -10.44 22.07
C LYS A 289 -7.77 -10.00 23.32
N ARG A 290 -7.12 -9.23 24.21
CA ARG A 290 -7.65 -8.94 25.56
C ARG A 290 -8.37 -7.60 25.67
N TYR A 291 -7.97 -6.61 24.87
CA TYR A 291 -8.37 -5.21 25.09
C TYR A 291 -9.46 -4.78 24.12
N LEU A 292 -10.29 -3.82 24.52
CA LEU A 292 -11.37 -3.30 23.68
C LEU A 292 -10.81 -2.36 22.60
N ASN A 293 -11.39 -2.41 21.40
CA ASN A 293 -11.19 -1.42 20.35
C ASN A 293 -12.55 -0.86 19.89
N SER A 294 -12.67 0.48 19.85
CA SER A 294 -13.94 1.17 19.56
C SER A 294 -14.25 1.27 18.07
N GLY A 295 -13.30 0.96 17.19
CA GLY A 295 -13.46 1.09 15.75
C GLY A 295 -14.40 0.07 15.10
N GLY A 296 -14.93 -0.86 15.90
CA GLY A 296 -15.99 -1.77 15.46
C GLY A 296 -16.73 -2.41 16.64
N PHE A 297 -18.06 -2.41 16.60
CA PHE A 297 -18.90 -3.15 17.53
C PHE A 297 -20.26 -3.48 16.93
N ILE A 298 -20.90 -4.54 17.43
CA ILE A 298 -22.22 -4.99 16.99
C ILE A 298 -23.09 -5.31 18.20
N GLY A 299 -24.37 -4.96 18.15
CA GLY A 299 -25.29 -5.23 19.25
C GLY A 299 -26.74 -4.87 18.95
N TYR A 300 -27.63 -5.25 19.85
CA TYR A 300 -29.03 -4.85 19.79
C TYR A 300 -29.18 -3.34 20.05
N ALA A 301 -30.03 -2.67 19.27
CA ALA A 301 -30.19 -1.22 19.31
C ALA A 301 -30.49 -0.65 20.71
N PRO A 302 -31.35 -1.24 21.55
CA PRO A 302 -31.61 -0.71 22.90
C PRO A 302 -30.39 -0.74 23.82
N TYR A 303 -29.54 -1.76 23.68
CA TYR A 303 -28.32 -1.91 24.49
C TYR A 303 -27.24 -0.93 24.05
N ILE A 304 -27.07 -0.74 22.75
CA ILE A 304 -26.16 0.28 22.21
C ILE A 304 -26.64 1.68 22.64
N ASN A 305 -27.94 1.97 22.55
CA ASN A 305 -28.50 3.24 23.02
C ASN A 305 -28.16 3.49 24.50
N ARG A 306 -28.38 2.50 25.39
CA ARG A 306 -28.02 2.62 26.82
C ARG A 306 -26.52 2.89 27.07
N ILE A 307 -25.64 2.43 26.18
CA ILE A 307 -24.21 2.72 26.26
C ILE A 307 -23.95 4.17 25.85
N VAL A 308 -24.34 4.56 24.63
CA VAL A 308 -23.99 5.88 24.07
C VAL A 308 -24.70 7.03 24.80
N GLN A 309 -25.86 6.78 25.42
CA GLN A 309 -26.56 7.77 26.23
C GLN A 309 -25.81 8.18 27.51
N GLN A 310 -24.85 7.36 27.97
CA GLN A 310 -23.95 7.71 29.07
C GLN A 310 -22.88 8.74 28.67
N TRP A 311 -22.78 9.08 27.37
CA TRP A 311 -21.84 10.09 26.90
C TRP A 311 -22.22 11.48 27.42
N ASN A 312 -21.31 12.05 28.20
CA ASN A 312 -21.36 13.40 28.80
C ASN A 312 -20.02 14.15 28.66
N LEU A 313 -19.22 13.76 27.66
CA LEU A 313 -17.88 14.25 27.37
C LEU A 313 -17.87 15.19 26.15
N GLN A 314 -16.72 15.78 25.83
CA GLN A 314 -16.53 16.72 24.73
C GLN A 314 -16.22 16.01 23.41
N ASP A 315 -16.47 16.66 22.27
CA ASP A 315 -16.22 16.08 20.94
C ASP A 315 -14.78 15.61 20.73
N ASN A 316 -13.79 16.24 21.40
CA ASN A 316 -12.38 15.89 21.33
C ASN A 316 -11.91 14.92 22.43
N ASP A 317 -12.80 14.45 23.31
CA ASP A 317 -12.50 13.38 24.26
C ASP A 317 -12.40 12.02 23.54
N ASP A 318 -11.76 11.05 24.21
CA ASP A 318 -11.44 9.75 23.63
C ASP A 318 -12.62 8.78 23.61
N ASP A 319 -13.05 8.37 22.42
CA ASP A 319 -14.13 7.40 22.25
C ASP A 319 -13.74 6.03 22.80
N GLN A 320 -12.52 5.56 22.53
CA GLN A 320 -12.03 4.26 23.00
C GLN A 320 -11.97 4.17 24.53
N LEU A 321 -11.49 5.22 25.20
CA LEU A 321 -11.43 5.30 26.66
C LEU A 321 -12.83 5.32 27.28
N PHE A 322 -13.80 5.98 26.64
CA PHE A 322 -15.18 5.97 27.08
C PHE A 322 -15.77 4.55 27.09
N TYR A 323 -15.68 3.83 25.97
CA TYR A 323 -16.17 2.45 25.90
C TYR A 323 -15.37 1.51 26.81
N THR A 324 -14.06 1.71 26.92
CA THR A 324 -13.19 0.96 27.85
C THR A 324 -13.67 1.09 29.29
N LYS A 325 -13.96 2.31 29.76
CA LYS A 325 -14.42 2.57 31.13
C LYS A 325 -15.75 1.87 31.43
N ILE A 326 -16.65 1.75 30.45
CA ILE A 326 -17.90 1.00 30.58
C ILE A 326 -17.63 -0.51 30.65
N TYR A 327 -16.74 -1.03 29.81
CA TYR A 327 -16.45 -2.46 29.73
C TYR A 327 -15.69 -3.02 30.94
N ILE A 328 -14.76 -2.24 31.52
CA ILE A 328 -13.97 -2.69 32.67
C ILE A 328 -14.74 -2.59 34.00
N ASP A 329 -15.87 -1.88 34.03
CA ASP A 329 -16.79 -1.87 35.16
C ASP A 329 -17.58 -3.18 35.19
N PRO A 330 -17.38 -4.07 36.19
CA PRO A 330 -18.01 -5.38 36.19
C PRO A 330 -19.55 -5.32 36.22
N LEU A 331 -20.12 -4.36 36.96
CA LEU A 331 -21.57 -4.22 37.11
C LEU A 331 -22.19 -3.77 35.79
N LYS A 332 -21.58 -2.79 35.13
CA LYS A 332 -22.05 -2.32 33.82
C LYS A 332 -21.89 -3.37 32.75
N ARG A 333 -20.75 -4.08 32.72
CA ARG A 333 -20.48 -5.14 31.75
C ARG A 333 -21.50 -6.27 31.84
N GLU A 334 -21.83 -6.70 33.05
CA GLU A 334 -22.84 -7.74 33.30
C GLU A 334 -24.25 -7.25 32.94
N ALA A 335 -24.64 -6.06 33.40
CA ALA A 335 -25.97 -5.50 33.14
C ALA A 335 -26.25 -5.26 31.64
N LEU A 336 -25.23 -4.89 30.87
CA LEU A 336 -25.33 -4.65 29.43
C LEU A 336 -24.95 -5.88 28.58
N ASN A 337 -24.53 -6.98 29.22
CA ASN A 337 -24.07 -8.21 28.61
C ASN A 337 -23.08 -7.97 27.44
N ILE A 338 -21.96 -7.30 27.76
CA ILE A 338 -20.92 -6.90 26.82
C ILE A 338 -19.78 -7.93 26.81
N THR A 339 -19.30 -8.29 25.61
CA THR A 339 -18.08 -9.08 25.41
C THR A 339 -17.18 -8.47 24.33
N LEU A 340 -15.98 -9.04 24.15
CA LEU A 340 -15.07 -8.71 23.06
C LEU A 340 -14.91 -9.89 22.10
N ASP A 341 -14.68 -9.60 20.82
CA ASP A 341 -14.38 -10.59 19.80
C ASP A 341 -12.92 -11.09 19.88
N HIS A 342 -12.60 -11.78 20.98
CA HIS A 342 -11.24 -12.19 21.35
C HIS A 342 -10.48 -12.98 20.27
N LYS A 343 -11.18 -13.69 19.38
CA LYS A 343 -10.59 -14.54 18.34
C LYS A 343 -10.81 -14.00 16.92
N CYS A 344 -11.11 -12.71 16.80
CA CYS A 344 -11.27 -12.00 15.53
C CYS A 344 -12.24 -12.71 14.57
N LYS A 345 -13.38 -13.22 15.06
CA LYS A 345 -14.37 -13.92 14.23
C LYS A 345 -15.12 -12.95 13.33
N ILE A 346 -15.48 -11.79 13.86
CA ILE A 346 -16.21 -10.71 13.18
C ILE A 346 -15.22 -9.61 12.80
N PHE A 347 -14.41 -9.13 13.74
CA PHE A 347 -13.55 -7.97 13.57
C PHE A 347 -12.08 -8.37 13.61
N GLN A 348 -11.30 -7.94 12.62
CA GLN A 348 -9.84 -8.06 12.62
C GLN A 348 -9.23 -6.68 12.70
N THR A 349 -8.69 -6.33 13.87
CA THR A 349 -7.79 -5.18 14.01
C THR A 349 -6.40 -5.59 13.53
N LEU A 350 -5.75 -4.76 12.71
CA LEU A 350 -4.44 -5.08 12.13
C LEU A 350 -3.28 -4.66 13.04
N ASN A 351 -3.46 -3.64 13.88
CA ASN A 351 -2.40 -3.18 14.76
C ASN A 351 -1.98 -4.27 15.77
N GLY A 352 -0.69 -4.62 15.78
CA GLY A 352 -0.18 -5.71 16.62
C GLY A 352 -0.64 -7.12 16.20
N ALA A 353 -1.21 -7.29 15.00
CA ALA A 353 -1.65 -8.58 14.46
C ALA A 353 -1.25 -8.78 12.98
N VAL A 354 -0.30 -8.00 12.47
CA VAL A 354 0.13 -8.02 11.06
C VAL A 354 0.56 -9.43 10.64
N ASP A 355 1.37 -10.10 11.45
CA ASP A 355 1.89 -11.44 11.16
C ASP A 355 0.86 -12.56 11.35
N GLU A 356 -0.34 -12.24 11.84
CA GLU A 356 -1.42 -13.21 12.04
C GLU A 356 -2.37 -13.29 10.85
N VAL A 357 -2.28 -12.37 9.89
CA VAL A 357 -3.28 -12.19 8.83
C VAL A 357 -2.66 -12.41 7.46
N VAL A 358 -3.23 -13.33 6.68
CA VAL A 358 -2.80 -13.62 5.31
C VAL A 358 -3.96 -13.44 4.33
N LEU A 359 -3.61 -13.15 3.07
CA LEU A 359 -4.58 -13.16 1.98
C LEU A 359 -4.93 -14.60 1.62
N LYS A 360 -6.23 -14.92 1.58
CA LYS A 360 -6.77 -16.22 1.17
C LYS A 360 -7.72 -16.03 -0.01
N PHE A 361 -7.48 -16.79 -1.07
CA PHE A 361 -8.42 -16.94 -2.18
C PHE A 361 -9.30 -18.17 -1.94
N GLU A 362 -10.61 -18.01 -1.93
CA GLU A 362 -11.57 -19.11 -1.72
C GLU A 362 -12.87 -18.84 -2.48
N ASN A 363 -13.34 -19.83 -3.25
CA ASN A 363 -14.58 -19.76 -4.02
C ASN A 363 -14.68 -18.50 -4.92
N GLY A 364 -13.61 -18.18 -5.64
CA GLY A 364 -13.55 -16.99 -6.50
C GLY A 364 -13.55 -15.65 -5.77
N LYS A 365 -13.32 -15.63 -4.44
CA LYS A 365 -13.27 -14.41 -3.62
C LYS A 365 -11.94 -14.28 -2.90
N ALA A 366 -11.54 -13.04 -2.64
CA ALA A 366 -10.38 -12.74 -1.81
C ALA A 366 -10.84 -12.36 -0.40
N ARG A 367 -10.26 -12.99 0.63
CA ARG A 367 -10.52 -12.70 2.04
C ARG A 367 -9.22 -12.58 2.82
N ALA A 368 -9.26 -11.85 3.92
CA ALA A 368 -8.24 -11.97 4.95
C ALA A 368 -8.56 -13.19 5.84
N LYS A 369 -7.55 -14.00 6.15
CA LYS A 369 -7.65 -15.10 7.12
C LYS A 369 -6.71 -14.80 8.29
N ASN A 370 -7.23 -14.87 9.51
CA ASN A 370 -6.39 -14.94 10.69
C ASN A 370 -5.91 -16.39 10.86
N VAL A 371 -4.62 -16.65 10.67
CA VAL A 371 -4.03 -18.00 10.73
C VAL A 371 -3.79 -18.46 12.17
N PHE A 372 -3.70 -17.54 13.13
CA PHE A 372 -3.47 -17.89 14.52
C PHE A 372 -4.75 -18.47 15.17
N TYR A 373 -5.91 -17.87 14.88
CA TYR A 373 -7.20 -18.35 15.39
C TYR A 373 -8.00 -19.20 14.39
N GLU A 374 -7.47 -19.37 13.17
CA GLU A 374 -8.15 -20.06 12.06
C GLU A 374 -9.53 -19.48 11.77
N THR A 375 -9.62 -18.14 11.71
CA THR A 375 -10.87 -17.41 11.47
C THR A 375 -10.84 -16.63 10.16
N LEU A 376 -12.02 -16.42 9.58
CA LEU A 376 -12.25 -15.52 8.43
C LEU A 376 -13.03 -14.31 8.92
N PRO A 377 -12.40 -13.18 9.25
CA PRO A 377 -13.08 -11.99 9.75
C PRO A 377 -14.08 -11.41 8.72
N VAL A 378 -15.11 -10.71 9.21
CA VAL A 378 -16.10 -10.02 8.36
C VAL A 378 -15.65 -8.58 8.08
N ALA A 379 -15.07 -7.89 9.05
CA ALA A 379 -14.55 -6.53 8.89
C ALA A 379 -13.06 -6.49 9.24
N ILE A 380 -12.26 -5.91 8.34
CA ILE A 380 -10.82 -5.69 8.53
C ILE A 380 -10.64 -4.22 8.86
N ASN A 381 -10.04 -3.92 10.01
CA ASN A 381 -9.79 -2.58 10.50
C ASN A 381 -8.28 -2.30 10.51
N GLY A 382 -7.84 -1.37 9.66
CA GLY A 382 -6.45 -0.89 9.55
C GLY A 382 -6.09 0.15 10.60
N ASN A 383 -6.44 -0.11 11.86
CA ASN A 383 -6.29 0.83 12.96
C ASN A 383 -4.82 1.21 13.22
N GLY A 384 -4.62 2.44 13.72
CA GLY A 384 -3.30 2.97 14.04
C GLY A 384 -2.36 3.04 12.82
N PRO A 385 -1.12 2.52 12.89
CA PRO A 385 -0.13 2.64 11.83
C PRO A 385 -0.30 1.60 10.70
N THR A 386 -1.43 0.89 10.62
CA THR A 386 -1.61 -0.25 9.69
C THR A 386 -2.42 0.07 8.42
N LYS A 387 -2.67 1.35 8.16
CA LYS A 387 -3.41 1.82 6.97
C LYS A 387 -2.82 1.33 5.64
N ILE A 388 -1.49 1.25 5.54
CA ILE A 388 -0.81 0.77 4.33
C ILE A 388 -1.08 -0.73 4.10
N LEU A 389 -1.06 -1.54 5.17
CA LEU A 389 -1.41 -2.95 5.08
C LEU A 389 -2.88 -3.14 4.69
N LEU A 390 -3.78 -2.31 5.20
CA LEU A 390 -5.17 -2.32 4.76
C LEU A 390 -5.30 -1.92 3.28
N ASN A 391 -4.49 -0.98 2.78
CA ASN A 391 -4.45 -0.65 1.36
C ASN A 391 -4.03 -1.86 0.52
N TYR A 392 -3.03 -2.64 0.97
CA TYR A 392 -2.67 -3.91 0.34
C TYR A 392 -3.87 -4.87 0.30
N PHE A 393 -4.54 -5.14 1.43
CA PHE A 393 -5.72 -6.00 1.43
C PHE A 393 -6.85 -5.46 0.55
N GLY A 394 -7.03 -4.15 0.48
CA GLY A 394 -8.03 -3.49 -0.35
C GLY A 394 -7.80 -3.62 -1.86
N ASN A 395 -6.60 -3.99 -2.30
CA ASN A 395 -6.35 -4.34 -3.70
C ASN A 395 -6.96 -5.70 -4.09
N TYR A 396 -7.40 -6.49 -3.11
CA TYR A 396 -7.94 -7.83 -3.31
C TYR A 396 -9.36 -7.97 -2.73
N VAL A 397 -9.52 -7.65 -1.45
CA VAL A 397 -10.72 -7.91 -0.66
C VAL A 397 -11.79 -6.82 -0.90
N PRO A 398 -13.07 -7.19 -1.10
CA PRO A 398 -13.58 -8.57 -1.22
C PRO A 398 -13.46 -9.14 -2.64
N ASN A 399 -13.44 -8.29 -3.66
CA ASN A 399 -13.47 -8.69 -5.06
C ASN A 399 -12.64 -7.80 -5.98
N ALA A 400 -11.80 -6.90 -5.45
CA ALA A 400 -11.03 -5.95 -6.25
C ALA A 400 -10.15 -6.65 -7.30
N TRP A 401 -9.42 -7.67 -6.85
CA TRP A 401 -8.69 -8.60 -7.69
C TRP A 401 -8.92 -10.03 -7.18
N THR A 402 -9.19 -10.95 -8.10
CA THR A 402 -9.41 -12.38 -7.80
C THR A 402 -8.60 -13.26 -8.74
N GLN A 403 -8.26 -14.47 -8.30
CA GLN A 403 -7.48 -15.40 -9.11
C GLN A 403 -8.22 -15.81 -10.39
N ASP A 404 -9.55 -15.93 -10.34
CA ASP A 404 -10.35 -16.42 -11.46
C ASP A 404 -10.72 -15.33 -12.47
N ASN A 405 -11.01 -14.10 -11.99
CA ASN A 405 -11.51 -13.01 -12.84
C ASN A 405 -10.51 -11.86 -13.05
N GLY A 406 -9.32 -11.94 -12.45
CA GLY A 406 -8.37 -10.83 -12.42
C GLY A 406 -8.96 -9.60 -11.71
N CYS A 407 -8.66 -8.41 -12.22
CA CYS A 407 -9.13 -7.15 -11.65
C CYS A 407 -10.58 -6.85 -12.07
N THR A 408 -11.54 -6.93 -11.13
CA THR A 408 -12.95 -6.69 -11.44
C THR A 408 -13.36 -5.21 -11.33
N LEU A 409 -12.55 -4.41 -10.61
CA LEU A 409 -12.83 -2.99 -10.37
C LEU A 409 -12.06 -2.05 -11.30
N CYS A 410 -11.26 -2.60 -12.20
CA CYS A 410 -10.43 -1.81 -13.10
C CYS A 410 -11.24 -1.05 -14.16
N ASP A 411 -12.41 -1.58 -14.54
CA ASP A 411 -13.31 -0.96 -15.53
C ASP A 411 -14.51 -0.26 -14.87
N VAL A 412 -14.45 -0.06 -13.55
CA VAL A 412 -15.49 0.66 -12.80
C VAL A 412 -15.11 2.13 -12.66
N ASP A 413 -16.10 3.01 -12.88
CA ASP A 413 -15.96 4.46 -12.79
C ASP A 413 -14.92 5.03 -13.77
N THR A 414 -14.81 4.44 -14.96
CA THR A 414 -13.91 4.92 -16.02
C THR A 414 -14.53 6.07 -16.80
N ILE A 415 -13.68 6.97 -17.30
CA ILE A 415 -14.08 8.03 -18.23
C ILE A 415 -13.93 7.50 -19.66
N ASP A 416 -14.94 7.72 -20.51
CA ASP A 416 -14.84 7.47 -21.95
C ASP A 416 -14.40 8.74 -22.68
N LEU A 417 -13.13 8.79 -23.08
CA LEU A 417 -12.58 9.92 -23.82
C LEU A 417 -13.06 9.99 -25.28
N SER A 418 -13.63 8.90 -25.83
CA SER A 418 -14.17 8.92 -27.19
C SER A 418 -15.53 9.62 -27.29
N ALA A 419 -16.22 9.77 -26.16
CA ALA A 419 -17.54 10.39 -26.06
C ALA A 419 -17.51 11.88 -25.71
N VAL A 420 -16.33 12.46 -25.45
CA VAL A 420 -16.19 13.90 -25.11
C VAL A 420 -15.87 14.74 -26.34
N ASP A 421 -16.62 15.83 -26.53
CA ASP A 421 -16.40 16.79 -27.61
C ASP A 421 -15.07 17.55 -27.46
N VAL A 422 -14.68 17.81 -26.21
CA VAL A 422 -13.45 18.54 -25.87
C VAL A 422 -12.64 17.71 -24.89
N HIS A 423 -11.39 17.43 -25.26
CA HIS A 423 -10.47 16.69 -24.40
C HIS A 423 -10.05 17.53 -23.18
N PRO A 424 -9.88 16.92 -22.00
CA PRO A 424 -9.39 17.62 -20.82
C PRO A 424 -8.02 18.27 -21.05
N ASN A 425 -7.81 19.47 -20.53
CA ASN A 425 -6.50 20.12 -20.60
C ASN A 425 -5.51 19.44 -19.65
N VAL A 426 -4.32 19.15 -20.17
CA VAL A 426 -3.24 18.47 -19.44
C VAL A 426 -2.01 19.34 -19.42
N THR A 427 -1.50 19.62 -18.22
CA THR A 427 -0.16 20.18 -18.03
C THR A 427 0.83 19.04 -17.84
N ILE A 428 1.79 18.92 -18.74
CA ILE A 428 2.89 17.96 -18.63
C ILE A 428 4.08 18.65 -17.96
N GLY A 429 4.45 18.17 -16.77
CA GLY A 429 5.67 18.57 -16.06
C GLY A 429 6.82 17.62 -16.42
N VAL A 430 7.84 18.13 -17.07
CA VAL A 430 9.03 17.41 -17.52
C VAL A 430 10.22 17.78 -16.64
N PHE A 431 10.89 16.78 -16.07
CA PHE A 431 12.00 16.99 -15.13
C PHE A 431 13.29 16.31 -15.63
N ILE A 432 14.29 17.13 -15.95
CA ILE A 432 15.63 16.71 -16.38
C ILE A 432 16.61 17.08 -15.26
N GLU A 433 16.74 16.19 -14.28
CA GLU A 433 17.44 16.49 -13.02
C GLU A 433 18.87 15.95 -12.94
N GLN A 434 19.28 15.20 -13.95
CA GLN A 434 20.61 14.62 -14.09
C GLN A 434 20.89 14.32 -15.57
N PRO A 435 22.16 14.17 -15.99
CA PRO A 435 22.50 13.81 -17.35
C PRO A 435 21.83 12.48 -17.72
N THR A 436 21.00 12.51 -18.75
CA THR A 436 20.15 11.39 -19.13
C THR A 436 20.41 10.96 -20.58
N PRO A 437 20.70 9.67 -20.83
CA PRO A 437 20.84 9.11 -22.17
C PRO A 437 19.62 9.35 -23.05
N PHE A 438 19.83 9.48 -24.35
CA PHE A 438 18.76 9.50 -25.35
C PHE A 438 17.71 10.61 -25.18
N LEU A 439 18.02 11.70 -24.46
CA LEU A 439 17.08 12.80 -24.19
C LEU A 439 16.37 13.35 -25.45
N PRO A 440 17.01 13.53 -26.63
CA PRO A 440 16.31 13.98 -27.83
C PRO A 440 15.11 13.10 -28.20
N ARG A 441 15.23 11.78 -27.99
CA ARG A 441 14.17 10.81 -28.26
C ARG A 441 13.05 10.91 -27.24
N PHE A 442 13.39 11.09 -25.96
CA PHE A 442 12.41 11.38 -24.91
C PHE A 442 11.58 12.63 -25.25
N LEU A 443 12.25 13.72 -25.65
CA LEU A 443 11.59 14.97 -26.04
C LEU A 443 10.69 14.77 -27.28
N ASP A 444 11.16 14.07 -28.31
CA ASP A 444 10.34 13.74 -29.49
C ASP A 444 9.12 12.87 -29.09
N THR A 445 9.25 12.00 -28.08
CA THR A 445 8.15 11.16 -27.59
C THR A 445 6.96 11.99 -27.09
N LEU A 446 7.22 13.14 -26.45
CA LEU A 446 6.17 14.07 -25.98
C LEU A 446 5.30 14.59 -27.14
N LEU A 447 5.89 14.81 -28.32
CA LEU A 447 5.17 15.21 -29.53
C LEU A 447 4.45 14.02 -30.19
N THR A 448 4.90 12.79 -29.97
CA THR A 448 4.22 11.59 -30.51
C THR A 448 3.15 10.99 -29.60
N LEU A 449 2.97 11.51 -28.37
CA LEU A 449 1.87 11.09 -27.51
C LEU A 449 0.52 11.24 -28.24
N ASP A 450 -0.29 10.19 -28.21
CA ASP A 450 -1.63 10.17 -28.78
C ASP A 450 -2.58 10.96 -27.87
N TYR A 451 -2.50 12.28 -27.96
CA TYR A 451 -3.35 13.25 -27.27
C TYR A 451 -3.38 14.56 -28.07
N PRO A 452 -4.51 15.28 -28.15
CA PRO A 452 -4.61 16.54 -28.88
C PRO A 452 -3.62 17.58 -28.35
N LYS A 453 -2.79 18.15 -29.23
CA LYS A 453 -1.68 19.05 -28.84
C LYS A 453 -2.17 20.39 -28.33
N GLU A 454 -3.32 20.85 -28.84
CA GLU A 454 -4.03 22.04 -28.40
C GLU A 454 -4.50 21.96 -26.94
N ALA A 455 -4.71 20.75 -26.41
CA ALA A 455 -5.10 20.50 -25.03
C ALA A 455 -3.89 20.30 -24.09
N LEU A 456 -2.65 20.36 -24.62
CA LEU A 456 -1.43 20.17 -23.85
C LEU A 456 -0.78 21.51 -23.50
N LYS A 457 -0.22 21.57 -22.28
CA LYS A 457 0.72 22.61 -21.85
C LYS A 457 1.98 21.94 -21.34
N LEU A 458 3.15 22.51 -21.61
CA LEU A 458 4.43 21.98 -21.17
C LEU A 458 5.06 22.89 -20.11
N PHE A 459 5.50 22.28 -19.02
CA PHE A 459 6.45 22.85 -18.07
C PHE A 459 7.70 21.97 -18.10
N ILE A 460 8.86 22.52 -18.46
CA ILE A 460 10.11 21.78 -18.58
C ILE A 460 11.11 22.41 -17.61
N HIS A 461 11.56 21.63 -16.64
CA HIS A 461 12.69 21.98 -15.80
C HIS A 461 13.93 21.20 -16.25
N ASN A 462 15.03 21.92 -16.47
CA ASN A 462 16.32 21.35 -16.81
C ASN A 462 17.39 21.86 -15.87
N LYS A 463 18.00 20.94 -15.13
CA LYS A 463 19.13 21.22 -14.25
C LYS A 463 20.47 21.12 -14.96
N GLU A 464 20.53 20.50 -16.14
CA GLU A 464 21.77 20.12 -16.79
C GLU A 464 22.09 21.03 -17.98
N VAL A 465 23.18 21.81 -17.86
CA VAL A 465 23.71 22.64 -18.97
C VAL A 465 23.98 21.79 -20.23
N TYR A 466 24.39 20.53 -20.03
CA TYR A 466 24.61 19.57 -21.12
C TYR A 466 23.39 19.42 -22.05
N HIS A 467 22.17 19.50 -21.51
CA HIS A 467 20.94 19.25 -22.23
C HIS A 467 20.26 20.50 -22.81
N GLU A 468 20.76 21.71 -22.56
CA GLU A 468 20.18 22.96 -23.10
C GLU A 468 20.06 22.93 -24.63
N LYS A 469 21.08 22.41 -25.31
CA LYS A 469 21.07 22.28 -26.78
C LYS A 469 19.94 21.37 -27.27
N ASN A 470 19.67 20.28 -26.55
CA ASN A 470 18.60 19.35 -26.91
C ASN A 470 17.23 20.01 -26.71
N ILE A 471 17.05 20.75 -25.61
CA ILE A 471 15.82 21.47 -25.31
C ILE A 471 15.54 22.57 -26.33
N LYS A 472 16.57 23.31 -26.76
CA LYS A 472 16.42 24.33 -27.80
C LYS A 472 15.90 23.73 -29.11
N VAL A 473 16.51 22.62 -29.55
CA VAL A 473 16.07 21.90 -30.76
C VAL A 473 14.63 21.42 -30.63
N PHE A 474 14.25 20.89 -29.46
CA PHE A 474 12.87 20.49 -29.19
C PHE A 474 11.90 21.67 -29.20
N PHE A 475 12.23 22.78 -28.54
CA PHE A 475 11.39 23.98 -28.48
C PHE A 475 11.08 24.51 -29.88
N ASP A 476 12.07 24.54 -30.76
CA ASP A 476 11.89 24.99 -32.14
C ASP A 476 10.90 24.11 -32.93
N LYS A 477 10.83 22.81 -32.63
CA LYS A 477 9.81 21.90 -33.18
C LYS A 477 8.44 22.11 -32.52
N ALA A 478 8.42 22.09 -31.18
CA ALA A 478 7.20 22.02 -30.38
C ALA A 478 6.37 23.31 -30.37
N LYS A 479 7.01 24.48 -30.51
CA LYS A 479 6.34 25.80 -30.45
C LYS A 479 5.25 26.02 -31.50
N HIS A 480 5.23 25.22 -32.56
CA HIS A 480 4.24 25.29 -33.64
C HIS A 480 3.00 24.42 -33.37
N GLU A 481 3.12 23.42 -32.49
CA GLU A 481 2.05 22.47 -32.17
C GLU A 481 1.44 22.71 -30.77
N ILE A 482 2.26 23.15 -29.81
CA ILE A 482 1.85 23.37 -28.43
C ILE A 482 1.95 24.85 -28.09
N THR A 483 0.83 25.44 -27.69
CA THR A 483 0.70 26.89 -27.48
C THR A 483 1.41 27.38 -26.23
N THR A 484 1.42 26.60 -25.16
CA THR A 484 1.99 27.00 -23.86
C THR A 484 3.17 26.12 -23.49
N ILE A 485 4.37 26.66 -23.59
CA ILE A 485 5.61 25.99 -23.19
C ILE A 485 6.38 26.91 -22.25
N LYS A 486 6.58 26.48 -21.00
CA LYS A 486 7.42 27.15 -20.00
C LYS A 486 8.67 26.32 -19.77
N ILE A 487 9.84 26.92 -19.99
CA ILE A 487 11.14 26.29 -19.76
C ILE A 487 11.81 27.01 -18.60
N VAL A 488 12.34 26.24 -17.64
CA VAL A 488 13.13 26.69 -16.51
C VAL A 488 14.50 26.02 -16.62
N GLY A 489 15.53 26.80 -16.94
CA GLY A 489 16.87 26.29 -17.19
C GLY A 489 17.73 26.22 -15.92
N PRO A 490 18.98 25.75 -16.07
CA PRO A 490 19.90 25.54 -14.96
C PRO A 490 20.34 26.85 -14.29
N GLU A 491 20.18 27.99 -14.97
CA GLU A 491 20.49 29.34 -14.46
C GLU A 491 19.69 29.74 -13.23
N GLU A 492 18.47 29.18 -13.07
CA GLU A 492 17.60 29.45 -11.92
C GLU A 492 18.05 28.68 -10.65
N ASN A 493 18.96 27.70 -10.80
CA ASN A 493 19.57 26.93 -9.71
C ASN A 493 18.55 26.37 -8.70
N LEU A 494 17.45 25.83 -9.20
CA LEU A 494 16.42 25.20 -8.37
C LEU A 494 16.86 23.80 -7.92
N SER A 495 16.49 23.43 -6.69
CA SER A 495 16.52 22.02 -6.28
C SER A 495 15.43 21.23 -7.00
N GLN A 496 15.60 19.90 -7.09
CA GLN A 496 14.60 19.00 -7.67
C GLN A 496 13.21 19.20 -7.02
N ALA A 497 13.18 19.39 -5.69
CA ALA A 497 11.94 19.60 -4.96
C ALA A 497 11.26 20.94 -5.31
N GLU A 498 12.02 22.02 -5.42
CA GLU A 498 11.50 23.34 -5.80
C GLU A 498 10.97 23.34 -7.23
N ALA A 499 11.69 22.70 -8.16
CA ALA A 499 11.26 22.52 -9.54
C ALA A 499 9.95 21.74 -9.63
N ARG A 500 9.85 20.59 -8.95
CA ARG A 500 8.62 19.77 -8.92
C ARG A 500 7.44 20.49 -8.27
N ASN A 501 7.68 21.22 -7.17
CA ASN A 501 6.67 22.09 -6.56
C ASN A 501 6.20 23.15 -7.58
N MET A 502 7.11 23.79 -8.31
CA MET A 502 6.77 24.79 -9.31
C MET A 502 5.96 24.22 -10.48
N GLY A 503 6.35 23.06 -11.01
CA GLY A 503 5.63 22.39 -12.10
C GLY A 503 4.21 21.96 -11.70
N MET A 504 4.06 21.40 -10.49
CA MET A 504 2.75 21.04 -9.94
C MET A 504 1.89 22.29 -9.67
N ASP A 505 2.49 23.37 -9.17
CA ASP A 505 1.78 24.63 -8.90
C ASP A 505 1.34 25.35 -10.18
N PHE A 506 2.07 25.16 -11.28
CA PHE A 506 1.68 25.66 -12.60
C PHE A 506 0.34 25.08 -13.08
N CYS A 507 0.03 23.82 -12.74
CA CYS A 507 -1.32 23.27 -12.95
C CYS A 507 -2.30 23.69 -11.85
N ARG A 508 -1.87 23.74 -10.59
CA ARG A 508 -2.76 24.10 -9.46
C ARG A 508 -3.38 25.48 -9.63
N GLN A 509 -2.59 26.47 -10.06
CA GLN A 509 -3.03 27.85 -10.23
C GLN A 509 -3.89 28.07 -11.48
N ASP A 510 -3.89 27.15 -12.43
CA ASP A 510 -4.72 27.21 -13.63
C ASP A 510 -6.03 26.45 -13.41
N GLU A 511 -7.14 27.18 -13.30
CA GLU A 511 -8.47 26.58 -13.14
C GLU A 511 -8.86 25.68 -14.33
N ASN A 512 -8.31 25.94 -15.52
CA ASN A 512 -8.54 25.14 -16.71
C ASN A 512 -7.69 23.86 -16.74
N CYS A 513 -6.69 23.72 -15.87
CA CYS A 513 -5.90 22.49 -15.81
C CYS A 513 -6.73 21.37 -15.16
N ASN A 514 -7.06 20.34 -15.97
CA ASN A 514 -7.81 19.18 -15.51
C ASN A 514 -6.89 18.09 -14.96
N TYR A 515 -5.71 17.92 -15.54
CA TYR A 515 -4.72 16.92 -15.13
C TYR A 515 -3.30 17.46 -15.18
N TYR A 516 -2.48 17.03 -14.21
CA TYR A 516 -1.04 17.25 -14.17
C TYR A 516 -0.33 15.92 -14.41
N PHE A 517 0.44 15.82 -15.51
CA PHE A 517 1.20 14.63 -15.86
C PHE A 517 2.69 14.90 -15.63
N SER A 518 3.24 14.37 -14.55
CA SER A 518 4.67 14.47 -14.24
C SER A 518 5.41 13.34 -14.94
N VAL A 519 6.51 13.65 -15.62
CA VAL A 519 7.37 12.67 -16.27
C VAL A 519 8.85 13.07 -16.18
N ASP A 520 9.67 12.15 -15.71
CA ASP A 520 11.12 12.31 -15.61
C ASP A 520 11.80 11.88 -16.91
N ALA A 521 12.97 12.48 -17.19
CA ALA A 521 13.71 12.25 -18.42
C ALA A 521 14.17 10.80 -18.62
N ASP A 522 14.27 10.01 -17.54
CA ASP A 522 14.70 8.61 -17.57
C ASP A 522 13.55 7.63 -17.86
N VAL A 523 12.34 8.13 -18.13
CA VAL A 523 11.17 7.34 -18.52
C VAL A 523 11.07 7.25 -20.03
N VAL A 524 11.03 6.02 -20.56
CA VAL A 524 10.78 5.77 -21.99
C VAL A 524 9.36 5.22 -22.13
N LEU A 525 8.43 6.09 -22.54
CA LEU A 525 7.06 5.71 -22.86
C LEU A 525 7.02 5.08 -24.25
N THR A 526 6.85 3.76 -24.31
CA THR A 526 6.71 3.02 -25.58
C THR A 526 5.28 3.06 -26.10
N ASN A 527 4.31 3.24 -25.21
CA ASN A 527 2.89 3.30 -25.54
C ASN A 527 2.42 4.75 -25.71
N PRO A 528 2.11 5.22 -26.94
CA PRO A 528 1.69 6.59 -27.16
C PRO A 528 0.33 6.92 -26.53
N ARG A 529 -0.49 5.89 -26.21
CA ARG A 529 -1.80 6.05 -25.57
C ARG A 529 -1.74 6.18 -24.05
N THR A 530 -0.54 6.16 -23.45
CA THR A 530 -0.35 6.18 -21.98
C THR A 530 -1.20 7.26 -21.31
N LEU A 531 -1.16 8.51 -21.81
CA LEU A 531 -1.89 9.62 -21.20
C LEU A 531 -3.41 9.40 -21.23
N LYS A 532 -3.97 8.98 -22.37
CA LYS A 532 -5.40 8.64 -22.49
C LYS A 532 -5.80 7.54 -21.52
N ILE A 533 -5.04 6.44 -21.51
CA ILE A 533 -5.32 5.27 -20.65
C ILE A 533 -5.37 5.68 -19.18
N LEU A 534 -4.42 6.50 -18.71
CA LEU A 534 -4.37 6.96 -17.32
C LEU A 534 -5.53 7.89 -16.95
N ILE A 535 -5.92 8.79 -17.86
CA ILE A 535 -7.08 9.68 -17.67
C ILE A 535 -8.38 8.86 -17.61
N GLU A 536 -8.54 7.89 -18.51
CA GLU A 536 -9.71 7.00 -18.58
C GLU A 536 -9.91 6.20 -17.28
N GLN A 537 -8.84 5.91 -16.51
CA GLN A 537 -8.96 5.25 -15.20
C GLN A 537 -9.56 6.12 -14.10
N ASN A 538 -9.74 7.43 -14.32
CA ASN A 538 -10.46 8.33 -13.40
C ASN A 538 -9.96 8.32 -11.93
N ARG A 539 -8.67 8.07 -11.68
CA ARG A 539 -8.09 8.07 -10.33
C ARG A 539 -7.55 9.46 -9.95
N LYS A 540 -7.49 9.77 -8.64
CA LYS A 540 -6.92 11.03 -8.15
C LYS A 540 -5.43 11.13 -8.48
N ILE A 541 -4.70 10.05 -8.22
CA ILE A 541 -3.28 9.91 -8.52
C ILE A 541 -3.05 8.51 -9.12
N ILE A 542 -2.45 8.43 -10.31
CA ILE A 542 -2.16 7.16 -10.98
C ILE A 542 -0.86 7.19 -11.76
N ALA A 543 -0.03 6.16 -11.62
CA ALA A 543 1.20 5.94 -12.36
C ALA A 543 1.05 4.78 -13.35
N PRO A 544 1.61 4.86 -14.56
CA PRO A 544 1.85 3.68 -15.38
C PRO A 544 3.04 2.90 -14.79
N LEU A 545 2.94 1.57 -14.74
CA LEU A 545 4.08 0.73 -14.36
C LEU A 545 5.16 0.81 -15.44
N VAL A 546 6.34 1.26 -15.05
CA VAL A 546 7.56 1.20 -15.86
C VAL A 546 8.66 0.51 -15.09
N THR A 547 9.39 -0.38 -15.77
CA THR A 547 10.42 -1.23 -15.19
C THR A 547 11.74 -1.03 -15.89
N ARG A 548 12.85 -1.20 -15.19
CA ARG A 548 14.17 -1.27 -15.82
C ARG A 548 14.32 -2.61 -16.54
N HIS A 549 14.75 -2.57 -17.80
CA HIS A 549 14.81 -3.76 -18.65
C HIS A 549 15.61 -4.91 -17.99
N GLY A 550 15.03 -6.11 -17.96
CA GLY A 550 15.64 -7.32 -17.40
C GLY A 550 15.82 -7.30 -15.88
N LYS A 551 15.23 -6.34 -15.16
CA LYS A 551 15.35 -6.20 -13.70
C LYS A 551 13.98 -6.04 -13.04
N LEU A 552 13.91 -6.29 -11.74
CA LEU A 552 12.70 -6.05 -10.94
C LEU A 552 12.52 -4.58 -10.52
N TRP A 553 13.55 -3.75 -10.68
CA TRP A 553 13.49 -2.33 -10.32
C TRP A 553 12.42 -1.61 -11.14
N SER A 554 11.44 -1.02 -10.46
CA SER A 554 10.30 -0.32 -11.05
C SER A 554 10.04 1.02 -10.35
N ASN A 555 9.12 1.81 -10.90
CA ASN A 555 8.74 3.12 -10.39
C ASN A 555 7.73 3.11 -9.23
N PHE A 556 7.59 2.00 -8.50
CA PHE A 556 6.70 1.92 -7.34
C PHE A 556 7.25 1.01 -6.24
N TRP A 557 6.81 1.21 -5.00
CA TRP A 557 7.05 0.26 -3.90
C TRP A 557 5.72 -0.31 -3.41
N GLY A 558 5.67 -1.62 -3.17
CA GLY A 558 4.46 -2.27 -2.67
C GLY A 558 4.30 -2.21 -1.15
N ALA A 559 5.38 -2.00 -0.40
CA ALA A 559 5.38 -1.90 1.06
C ALA A 559 6.40 -0.86 1.55
N LEU A 560 6.28 -0.50 2.83
CA LEU A 560 7.25 0.36 3.52
C LEU A 560 7.84 -0.38 4.73
N SER A 561 9.11 -0.10 5.04
CA SER A 561 9.70 -0.45 6.32
C SER A 561 9.08 0.39 7.45
N PRO A 562 9.28 0.03 8.73
CA PRO A 562 8.82 0.85 9.86
C PRO A 562 9.34 2.30 9.83
N ASP A 563 10.52 2.53 9.25
CA ASP A 563 11.12 3.86 9.08
C ASP A 563 10.57 4.63 7.86
N GLY A 564 9.65 4.03 7.10
CA GLY A 564 9.01 4.64 5.93
C GLY A 564 9.81 4.53 4.63
N TYR A 565 10.86 3.71 4.60
CA TYR A 565 11.68 3.44 3.41
C TYR A 565 11.18 2.20 2.64
N TYR A 566 11.85 1.86 1.55
CA TYR A 566 11.53 0.71 0.72
C TYR A 566 11.42 -0.59 1.53
N ALA A 567 10.30 -1.29 1.34
CA ALA A 567 10.17 -2.70 1.64
C ALA A 567 9.48 -3.41 0.45
N ARG A 568 9.79 -4.68 0.26
CA ARG A 568 9.15 -5.50 -0.76
C ARG A 568 7.84 -6.06 -0.21
N SER A 569 6.72 -5.83 -0.91
CA SER A 569 5.45 -6.50 -0.61
C SER A 569 5.44 -7.94 -1.13
N GLU A 570 4.54 -8.76 -0.59
CA GLU A 570 4.36 -10.16 -0.99
C GLU A 570 4.05 -10.32 -2.49
N ASP A 571 3.29 -9.39 -3.06
CA ASP A 571 2.80 -9.40 -4.44
C ASP A 571 3.64 -8.59 -5.43
N TYR A 572 4.74 -7.97 -4.97
CA TYR A 572 5.53 -7.06 -5.80
C TYR A 572 6.04 -7.72 -7.09
N VAL A 573 6.61 -8.92 -6.98
CA VAL A 573 7.18 -9.66 -8.12
C VAL A 573 6.08 -10.04 -9.11
N ASP A 574 4.93 -10.49 -8.59
CA ASP A 574 3.77 -10.86 -9.40
C ASP A 574 3.21 -9.67 -10.20
N ILE A 575 3.19 -8.47 -9.61
CA ILE A 575 2.76 -7.25 -10.29
C ILE A 575 3.79 -6.83 -11.36
N VAL A 576 5.08 -6.83 -11.02
CA VAL A 576 6.16 -6.41 -11.93
C VAL A 576 6.30 -7.33 -13.14
N GLN A 577 6.13 -8.64 -12.94
CA GLN A 577 6.23 -9.64 -14.02
C GLN A 577 4.93 -9.80 -14.83
N GLY A 578 3.83 -9.16 -14.42
CA GLY A 578 2.54 -9.30 -15.08
C GLY A 578 1.79 -10.59 -14.76
N ASN A 579 2.18 -11.33 -13.71
CA ASN A 579 1.41 -12.48 -13.21
C ASN A 579 0.07 -12.03 -12.61
N ARG A 580 0.05 -10.84 -12.00
CA ARG A 580 -1.18 -10.18 -11.53
C ARG A 580 -1.31 -8.83 -12.20
N VAL A 581 -2.33 -8.69 -13.05
CA VAL A 581 -2.59 -7.48 -13.82
C VAL A 581 -3.80 -6.73 -13.25
N GLY A 582 -3.67 -5.42 -13.05
CA GLY A 582 -4.70 -4.59 -12.45
C GLY A 582 -4.27 -3.14 -12.17
N ILE A 583 -4.99 -2.51 -11.24
CA ILE A 583 -4.72 -1.18 -10.71
C ILE A 583 -4.53 -1.33 -9.21
N TRP A 584 -3.37 -0.93 -8.71
CA TRP A 584 -2.91 -1.28 -7.37
C TRP A 584 -2.72 -0.01 -6.54
N ASN A 585 -3.39 0.08 -5.39
CA ASN A 585 -3.12 1.13 -4.40
C ASN A 585 -1.78 0.83 -3.72
N VAL A 586 -0.81 1.72 -3.88
CA VAL A 586 0.58 1.54 -3.46
C VAL A 586 1.05 2.69 -2.58
N PRO A 587 1.96 2.43 -1.61
CA PRO A 587 2.45 3.47 -0.71
C PRO A 587 3.43 4.45 -1.36
N TYR A 588 4.06 4.10 -2.49
CA TYR A 588 5.07 4.92 -3.16
C TYR A 588 5.01 4.75 -4.67
N MET A 589 5.20 5.86 -5.38
CA MET A 589 5.35 5.92 -6.84
C MET A 589 6.34 7.04 -7.19
N ALA A 590 7.04 6.92 -8.32
CA ALA A 590 8.02 7.89 -8.80
C ALA A 590 8.08 7.94 -10.33
N ASN A 591 8.96 8.79 -10.87
CA ASN A 591 9.33 8.95 -12.28
C ASN A 591 8.21 9.42 -13.23
N VAL A 592 7.03 8.79 -13.21
CA VAL A 592 5.90 9.13 -14.09
C VAL A 592 4.58 8.89 -13.38
N TYR A 593 3.73 9.91 -13.34
CA TYR A 593 2.41 9.85 -12.71
C TYR A 593 1.49 10.98 -13.17
N LEU A 594 0.19 10.70 -13.12
CA LEU A 594 -0.90 11.62 -13.43
C LEU A 594 -1.63 11.98 -12.14
N ILE A 595 -1.87 13.27 -11.91
CA ILE A 595 -2.66 13.80 -10.79
C ILE A 595 -3.83 14.61 -11.34
N LYS A 596 -5.03 14.40 -10.77
CA LYS A 596 -6.19 15.25 -11.07
C LYS A 596 -5.97 16.68 -10.58
N GLY A 597 -6.18 17.66 -11.45
CA GLY A 597 -6.09 19.09 -11.13
C GLY A 597 -7.05 19.50 -10.00
N LYS A 598 -8.25 18.91 -9.94
CA LYS A 598 -9.18 19.11 -8.82
C LYS A 598 -8.56 18.69 -7.49
N THR A 599 -7.90 17.53 -7.43
CA THR A 599 -7.22 17.04 -6.22
C THR A 599 -6.11 18.01 -5.78
N LEU A 600 -5.35 18.58 -6.72
CA LEU A 600 -4.35 19.64 -6.42
C LEU A 600 -4.97 20.92 -5.84
N ARG A 601 -6.23 21.23 -6.15
CA ARG A 601 -6.90 22.45 -5.67
C ARG A 601 -7.69 22.24 -4.38
N SER A 602 -8.27 21.04 -4.17
CA SER A 602 -9.16 20.77 -3.04
C SER A 602 -8.53 19.98 -1.89
N GLU A 603 -7.64 19.04 -2.20
CA GLU A 603 -7.07 18.12 -1.20
C GLU A 603 -5.58 18.38 -0.97
N MET A 604 -4.86 18.76 -2.02
CA MET A 604 -3.42 19.05 -2.01
C MET A 604 -3.13 20.53 -2.35
N ASN A 605 -3.74 21.43 -1.58
CA ASN A 605 -3.77 22.88 -1.85
C ASN A 605 -2.52 23.65 -1.39
N GLU A 606 -1.66 23.05 -0.56
CA GLU A 606 -0.40 23.66 -0.16
C GLU A 606 0.61 23.65 -1.31
N ARG A 607 1.58 24.56 -1.27
CA ARG A 607 2.58 24.67 -2.33
C ARG A 607 3.67 23.61 -2.24
N ASN A 608 3.99 23.16 -1.02
CA ASN A 608 5.22 22.43 -0.75
C ASN A 608 4.96 20.96 -0.37
N TYR A 609 4.86 20.09 -1.37
CA TYR A 609 4.72 18.65 -1.14
C TYR A 609 5.98 17.85 -1.41
N PHE A 610 6.97 18.44 -2.07
CA PHE A 610 8.22 17.77 -2.41
C PHE A 610 9.38 18.06 -1.42
N VAL A 611 9.19 18.96 -0.43
CA VAL A 611 10.19 19.21 0.61
C VAL A 611 9.66 18.74 1.95
N ARG A 612 10.32 17.73 2.53
CA ARG A 612 10.03 17.26 3.88
C ARG A 612 11.23 16.59 4.53
N ASP A 613 11.60 17.08 5.71
CA ASP A 613 12.71 16.54 6.50
C ASP A 613 14.00 16.38 5.66
N LYS A 614 14.56 15.16 5.63
CA LYS A 614 15.69 14.75 4.77
C LYS A 614 15.26 13.71 3.73
N LEU A 615 13.95 13.60 3.46
CA LEU A 615 13.44 12.65 2.47
C LEU A 615 13.78 13.13 1.06
N ASP A 616 13.95 12.20 0.12
CA ASP A 616 13.98 12.58 -1.28
C ASP A 616 12.61 13.14 -1.72
N PRO A 617 12.57 13.94 -2.80
CA PRO A 617 11.36 14.63 -3.22
C PRO A 617 10.16 13.70 -3.47
N ASP A 618 10.39 12.53 -4.06
CA ASP A 618 9.31 11.59 -4.39
C ASP A 618 8.78 10.89 -3.14
N MET A 619 9.65 10.53 -2.19
CA MET A 619 9.25 10.06 -0.86
C MET A 619 8.44 11.13 -0.10
N ALA A 620 8.84 12.40 -0.19
CA ALA A 620 8.13 13.51 0.44
C ALA A 620 6.71 13.65 -0.13
N LEU A 621 6.56 13.66 -1.47
CA LEU A 621 5.24 13.69 -2.13
C LEU A 621 4.37 12.54 -1.66
N CYS A 622 4.89 11.31 -1.75
CA CYS A 622 4.15 10.10 -1.40
C CYS A 622 3.73 10.10 0.08
N ARG A 623 4.62 10.55 0.98
CA ARG A 623 4.30 10.64 2.41
C ARG A 623 3.20 11.66 2.69
N ASN A 624 3.28 12.84 2.06
CA ASN A 624 2.26 13.86 2.20
C ASN A 624 0.90 13.36 1.69
N ALA A 625 0.85 12.72 0.51
CA ALA A 625 -0.37 12.11 -0.03
C ALA A 625 -1.00 11.08 0.95
N ARG A 626 -0.17 10.20 1.53
CA ARG A 626 -0.62 9.20 2.53
C ARG A 626 -1.21 9.84 3.79
N GLU A 627 -0.58 10.89 4.31
CA GLU A 627 -1.06 11.59 5.51
C GLU A 627 -2.37 12.35 5.27
N MET A 628 -2.59 12.84 4.04
CA MET A 628 -3.87 13.43 3.62
C MET A 628 -4.96 12.38 3.31
N GLY A 629 -4.60 11.09 3.25
CA GLY A 629 -5.52 10.01 2.90
C GLY A 629 -5.87 9.94 1.41
N VAL A 630 -5.01 10.49 0.55
CA VAL A 630 -5.14 10.42 -0.91
C VAL A 630 -4.43 9.16 -1.39
N PHE A 631 -5.16 8.28 -2.07
CA PHE A 631 -4.62 7.03 -2.60
C PHE A 631 -3.79 7.28 -3.86
N MET A 632 -2.70 6.54 -3.96
CA MET A 632 -1.81 6.53 -5.11
C MET A 632 -1.92 5.17 -5.77
N TYR A 633 -2.17 5.15 -7.07
CA TYR A 633 -2.36 3.92 -7.82
C TYR A 633 -1.23 3.68 -8.82
N VAL A 634 -0.89 2.42 -9.08
CA VAL A 634 -0.09 2.01 -10.22
C VAL A 634 -0.89 1.07 -11.11
N SER A 635 -0.87 1.29 -12.42
CA SER A 635 -1.50 0.41 -13.41
C SER A 635 -0.44 -0.41 -14.13
N ASN A 636 -0.64 -1.72 -14.18
CA ASN A 636 0.13 -2.63 -15.05
C ASN A 636 -0.77 -3.32 -16.09
N ARG A 637 -1.95 -2.76 -16.37
CA ARG A 637 -2.92 -3.28 -17.36
C ARG A 637 -2.39 -3.31 -18.79
N HIS A 638 -1.43 -2.46 -19.09
CA HIS A 638 -0.79 -2.36 -20.39
C HIS A 638 0.72 -2.29 -20.20
N GLU A 639 1.45 -2.65 -21.25
CA GLU A 639 2.84 -2.27 -21.36
C GLU A 639 2.90 -0.77 -21.70
N PHE A 640 3.40 0.03 -20.76
CA PHE A 640 3.48 1.48 -20.91
C PHE A 640 4.84 1.96 -21.38
N GLY A 641 5.91 1.28 -20.92
CA GLY A 641 7.26 1.74 -21.13
C GLY A 641 8.27 1.08 -20.20
N ARG A 642 9.44 1.72 -20.11
CA ARG A 642 10.59 1.24 -19.34
C ARG A 642 11.37 2.40 -18.72
N LEU A 643 12.23 2.06 -17.77
CA LEU A 643 13.16 3.01 -17.14
C LEU A 643 14.57 2.84 -17.71
N LEU A 644 15.22 3.96 -18.03
CA LEU A 644 16.62 4.02 -18.40
C LEU A 644 17.53 3.85 -17.17
N SER A 645 18.71 3.31 -17.41
CA SER A 645 19.85 3.46 -16.51
C SER A 645 20.50 4.82 -16.78
N THR A 646 20.51 5.70 -15.79
CA THR A 646 21.34 6.91 -15.78
C THR A 646 22.63 6.72 -14.98
N ALA A 647 22.83 5.54 -14.40
CA ALA A 647 24.01 5.22 -13.61
C ALA A 647 25.26 5.31 -14.49
N ASN A 648 26.27 6.05 -14.03
CA ASN A 648 27.56 6.22 -14.70
C ASN A 648 27.48 6.77 -16.13
N TYR A 649 26.44 7.56 -16.45
CA TYR A 649 26.36 8.19 -17.77
C TYR A 649 27.48 9.22 -17.96
N ASN A 650 28.46 8.90 -18.79
CA ASN A 650 29.60 9.75 -19.07
C ASN A 650 29.26 10.78 -20.16
N ILE A 651 29.35 12.07 -19.83
CA ILE A 651 29.09 13.17 -20.77
C ILE A 651 30.33 13.69 -21.51
N SER A 652 31.49 13.07 -21.34
CA SER A 652 32.79 13.56 -21.84
C SER A 652 33.06 13.24 -23.33
N HIS A 653 32.25 12.38 -23.95
CA HIS A 653 32.41 12.02 -25.36
C HIS A 653 31.59 12.93 -26.28
N TYR A 654 31.93 12.96 -27.57
CA TYR A 654 31.18 13.74 -28.55
C TYR A 654 29.76 13.20 -28.78
N HIS A 655 29.58 11.87 -28.72
CA HIS A 655 28.31 11.18 -28.89
C HIS A 655 28.02 10.19 -27.76
N ASN A 656 27.83 10.70 -26.53
CA ASN A 656 27.72 9.91 -25.30
C ASN A 656 26.76 8.70 -25.36
N ASP A 657 25.63 8.83 -26.06
CA ASP A 657 24.66 7.75 -26.27
C ASP A 657 25.24 6.50 -26.98
N LEU A 658 26.34 6.60 -27.75
CA LEU A 658 26.98 5.44 -28.39
C LEU A 658 27.53 4.45 -27.37
N TRP A 659 27.94 4.92 -26.19
CA TRP A 659 28.50 4.10 -25.12
C TRP A 659 27.43 3.43 -24.24
N GLN A 660 26.15 3.63 -24.55
CA GLN A 660 25.02 3.13 -23.76
C GLN A 660 24.59 1.70 -24.13
N ILE A 661 25.34 0.99 -24.98
CA ILE A 661 25.05 -0.39 -25.39
C ILE A 661 24.91 -1.37 -24.21
N PHE A 662 25.64 -1.16 -23.12
CA PHE A 662 25.62 -2.05 -21.95
C PHE A 662 24.54 -1.68 -20.94
N GLU A 663 24.40 -0.38 -20.66
CA GLU A 663 23.48 0.11 -19.62
C GLU A 663 22.03 0.16 -20.11
N ASN A 664 21.84 0.47 -21.40
CA ASN A 664 20.54 0.66 -22.05
C ASN A 664 20.50 -0.02 -23.43
N PRO A 665 20.66 -1.36 -23.49
CA PRO A 665 20.82 -2.10 -24.75
C PRO A 665 19.62 -1.98 -25.68
N VAL A 666 18.40 -1.91 -25.14
CA VAL A 666 17.16 -1.82 -25.93
C VAL A 666 17.08 -0.48 -26.64
N ASP A 667 17.24 0.60 -25.90
CA ASP A 667 17.22 1.97 -26.42
C ASP A 667 18.36 2.25 -27.39
N TRP A 668 19.54 1.71 -27.09
CA TRP A 668 20.69 1.74 -27.99
C TRP A 668 20.41 1.00 -29.30
N LYS A 669 19.84 -0.22 -29.22
CA LYS A 669 19.46 -1.01 -30.39
C LYS A 669 18.46 -0.24 -31.26
N GLU A 670 17.40 0.29 -30.66
CA GLU A 670 16.37 1.03 -31.40
C GLU A 670 16.89 2.32 -32.05
N LYS A 671 17.94 2.94 -31.50
CA LYS A 671 18.57 4.15 -32.06
C LYS A 671 19.59 3.86 -33.15
N TYR A 672 20.44 2.85 -32.97
CA TYR A 672 21.64 2.65 -33.80
C TYR A 672 21.60 1.42 -34.70
N ILE A 673 20.79 0.41 -34.37
CA ILE A 673 20.64 -0.78 -35.19
C ILE A 673 19.52 -0.56 -36.20
N ASN A 674 19.77 -0.96 -37.45
CA ASN A 674 18.76 -0.90 -38.50
C ASN A 674 17.49 -1.67 -38.05
N ARG A 675 16.31 -1.07 -38.26
CA ARG A 675 15.02 -1.66 -37.87
C ARG A 675 14.80 -3.04 -38.48
N ASP A 676 15.27 -3.26 -39.70
CA ASP A 676 15.13 -4.52 -40.42
C ASP A 676 16.26 -5.52 -40.10
N TYR A 677 17.24 -5.16 -39.28
CA TYR A 677 18.33 -6.09 -38.89
C TYR A 677 17.79 -7.39 -38.28
N SER A 678 16.73 -7.32 -37.47
CA SER A 678 16.17 -8.54 -36.85
C SER A 678 15.46 -9.42 -37.88
N LYS A 679 14.95 -8.84 -38.98
CA LYS A 679 14.27 -9.57 -40.07
C LYS A 679 15.24 -10.37 -40.93
N ILE A 680 16.54 -10.04 -40.92
CA ILE A 680 17.59 -10.83 -41.59
C ILE A 680 17.53 -12.30 -41.13
N PHE A 681 17.32 -12.53 -39.83
CA PHE A 681 17.35 -13.86 -39.24
C PHE A 681 16.04 -14.64 -39.39
N THR A 682 14.94 -13.97 -39.76
CA THR A 682 13.60 -14.57 -39.84
C THR A 682 13.01 -14.58 -41.25
N GLU A 683 13.34 -13.59 -42.08
CA GLU A 683 12.68 -13.30 -43.37
C GLU A 683 13.63 -13.39 -44.57
N ASN A 684 14.86 -13.88 -44.39
CA ASN A 684 15.83 -14.15 -45.47
C ASN A 684 16.05 -12.97 -46.43
N ILE A 685 15.99 -11.74 -45.91
CA ILE A 685 16.11 -10.49 -46.68
C ILE A 685 17.55 -10.15 -47.12
N VAL A 686 18.50 -11.07 -46.94
CA VAL A 686 19.91 -10.86 -47.31
C VAL A 686 20.11 -11.24 -48.77
N GLU A 687 20.40 -10.25 -49.60
CA GLU A 687 20.77 -10.48 -50.99
C GLU A 687 22.21 -10.98 -51.10
N GLN A 688 22.42 -12.11 -51.78
CA GLN A 688 23.74 -12.58 -52.14
C GLN A 688 24.16 -11.95 -53.47
N VAL A 689 24.90 -10.83 -53.38
CA VAL A 689 25.26 -10.01 -54.56
C VAL A 689 26.36 -10.65 -55.43
N CYS A 690 27.15 -11.61 -54.91
CA CYS A 690 28.20 -12.32 -55.66
C CYS A 690 28.31 -13.83 -55.30
N PHE A 691 28.63 -14.67 -56.29
CA PHE A 691 28.98 -16.09 -56.11
C PHE A 691 30.34 -16.22 -55.41
N ASN A 692 30.39 -16.96 -54.30
CA ASN A 692 31.61 -17.35 -53.58
C ASN A 692 32.53 -16.23 -53.07
N ASN A 693 31.95 -15.17 -52.52
CA ASN A 693 32.60 -14.52 -51.38
C ASN A 693 31.57 -14.42 -50.25
N HIS A 694 31.85 -15.09 -49.13
CA HIS A 694 31.37 -14.63 -47.83
C HIS A 694 32.03 -13.26 -47.53
N TYR A 695 31.71 -12.24 -48.32
CA TYR A 695 31.65 -10.92 -47.71
C TYR A 695 30.58 -11.06 -46.64
N ASN A 696 30.98 -10.92 -45.38
CA ASN A 696 30.08 -10.77 -44.25
C ASN A 696 29.19 -9.55 -44.52
N VAL A 697 28.13 -9.71 -45.32
CA VAL A 697 27.03 -8.73 -45.43
C VAL A 697 26.28 -8.65 -44.08
N GLN A 698 26.65 -9.49 -43.10
CA GLN A 698 26.23 -9.38 -41.71
C GLN A 698 26.70 -8.10 -40.99
N SER A 699 27.71 -7.37 -41.48
CA SER A 699 28.29 -6.22 -40.75
C SER A 699 28.01 -4.83 -41.35
N THR A 700 27.33 -4.70 -42.49
CA THR A 700 27.09 -3.40 -43.17
C THR A 700 25.65 -2.89 -43.08
N LEU A 701 24.96 -3.17 -41.97
CA LEU A 701 23.60 -2.68 -41.70
C LEU A 701 23.52 -1.87 -40.40
N LEU A 702 24.58 -1.14 -40.08
CA LEU A 702 24.56 -0.11 -39.05
C LEU A 702 24.20 1.22 -39.70
N TYR A 703 22.98 1.71 -39.42
CA TYR A 703 22.61 3.07 -39.80
C TYR A 703 23.22 4.01 -38.76
N PHE A 704 24.36 4.61 -39.08
CA PHE A 704 24.91 5.72 -38.32
C PHE A 704 24.51 7.02 -39.01
N PRO A 705 23.50 7.77 -38.52
CA PRO A 705 23.27 9.11 -39.01
C PRO A 705 24.47 9.96 -38.60
N THR A 706 25.32 10.29 -39.57
CA THR A 706 26.33 11.38 -39.57
C THR A 706 27.37 11.45 -38.44
N GLY A 707 27.44 10.48 -37.52
CA GLY A 707 28.40 10.47 -36.41
C GLY A 707 29.57 9.48 -36.53
N ILE A 708 29.49 8.49 -37.42
CA ILE A 708 30.51 7.43 -37.55
C ILE A 708 30.99 7.34 -38.99
N ILE A 709 31.99 8.15 -39.31
CA ILE A 709 32.96 7.84 -40.39
C ILE A 709 34.21 7.13 -39.81
N ASN A 710 34.32 6.95 -38.48
CA ASN A 710 35.59 6.54 -37.84
C ASN A 710 35.49 5.46 -36.74
N VAL A 711 34.68 4.42 -36.89
CA VAL A 711 34.91 3.19 -36.11
C VAL A 711 34.79 1.97 -37.03
N VAL A 712 35.97 1.48 -37.40
CA VAL A 712 36.22 0.17 -37.99
C VAL A 712 35.75 -0.91 -37.00
N LEU A 713 34.99 -1.87 -37.54
CA LEU A 713 34.88 -3.29 -37.18
C LEU A 713 35.39 -3.70 -35.78
N LEU A 714 34.47 -4.23 -34.96
CA LEU A 714 34.80 -5.31 -34.02
C LEU A 714 34.45 -6.65 -34.67
#